data_AF-A0A538U8E6-F1
#
_entry.id   AF-A0A538U8E6-F1
#
_cell.length_a   1.000
_cell.length_b   1.000
_cell.length_c   1.000
_cell.angle_alpha   90.00
_cell.angle_beta   90.00
_cell.angle_gamma   90.00
#
_symmetry.space_group_name_H-M   'P 1'
#
loop_
_entity.id
_entity.type
_entity.pdbx_description
1 polymer ?
#
loop_
_entity_poly.entity_id
_entity_poly.type
_entity_poly.pdbx_seq_one_letter_code
_entity_poly.pdbx_strand_id
1 'polypeptide(L)'
;MTVEDPIEFVFEPKNAVIDQREVGTDTKSYARGLKGALRQLPHIIFVGEMRDITSMAIALTAAETGNLVISTMATQSAAQTVMRIIDSFPQHQQSQVRSQLALTLRAVVSQVLLPRADDHGRVAAREMMFVNQAISNLIREDKVHQIPNVIATSLREDMIAMDDALIELVERARITFDVAYPYFEDLEKRTLLQKRHYRIAPIPEELVLESGRVSADQLDTALHSKTDPRERLGQALVRLGMLGEGDVVELLAKQFGLPIAEASRLSLADPEVVQLIPEHLARQAGVLALAKRDGQLEVAMGDPLDVVSIDHLRALTGCGTIKVSIARPSDVREAIDEFYQQIRTRERVGEIFEKLDLTPGSEGEDDVDLATLRQQVEDAPVVRLVNLMLAEAIDDRASDVHVEPLRDRLVVRFRIDGILHEVMKPPKNLQMAIVSRIKVLADLDIATRLLPQDGRLTVHLPEREVDIRVSTLPTAYGEKVVMRLFDKTSFSRQVSTLGLDGTLLPLFQRAIHQPYGMILISGPTGSGKTTTLYAALNEIRSVHRNLLTVEDPIEYHIDGVNQVHANAKVGMSFARALRSILRQDPDVIMVGEIRDAETADIAVKSALTGHLVLSTVHANDAPGTVTRLVDMGVPRYLVGSAVTLVMAQRLVRRVCERCREPVIPEPESVAVLGEDA
;
A
#
# COMPACT_ATOMS: atom_id res chain seq x y z
N MET A 1 -6.98 -0.41 -8.05
CA MET A 1 -6.97 0.16 -9.41
C MET A 1 -5.69 0.97 -9.56
N THR A 2 -5.04 0.91 -10.71
CA THR A 2 -3.84 1.69 -11.03
C THR A 2 -4.12 2.64 -12.20
N VAL A 3 -3.40 3.77 -12.23
CA VAL A 3 -3.31 4.67 -13.39
C VAL A 3 -1.83 4.94 -13.59
N GLU A 4 -1.27 4.56 -14.72
CA GLU A 4 0.18 4.45 -15.00
C GLU A 4 0.51 5.01 -16.40
N ASP A 5 1.77 5.36 -16.65
CA ASP A 5 2.24 5.91 -17.93
C ASP A 5 3.73 5.57 -18.15
N PRO A 6 4.06 4.51 -18.92
CA PRO A 6 3.19 3.43 -19.38
C PRO A 6 2.92 2.39 -18.27
N ILE A 7 2.12 1.35 -18.54
CA ILE A 7 2.08 0.17 -17.67
C ILE A 7 3.36 -0.66 -17.91
N GLU A 8 4.25 -0.74 -16.91
CA GLU A 8 5.49 -1.52 -17.02
C GLU A 8 5.29 -3.01 -16.69
N PHE A 9 4.43 -3.29 -15.72
CA PHE A 9 4.18 -4.65 -15.24
C PHE A 9 2.68 -4.90 -15.12
N VAL A 10 2.25 -6.06 -15.61
CA VAL A 10 0.86 -6.48 -15.46
C VAL A 10 0.73 -7.40 -14.25
N PHE A 11 -0.10 -7.00 -13.30
CA PHE A 11 -0.25 -7.74 -12.05
C PHE A 11 -1.26 -8.88 -12.18
N GLU A 12 -0.89 -10.05 -11.64
CA GLU A 12 -1.82 -11.15 -11.45
C GLU A 12 -2.59 -10.99 -10.12
N PRO A 13 -3.94 -11.08 -10.15
CA PRO A 13 -4.75 -11.03 -8.93
C PRO A 13 -4.40 -12.16 -7.96
N LYS A 14 -4.00 -11.80 -6.73
CA LYS A 14 -3.82 -12.74 -5.60
C LYS A 14 -4.96 -12.61 -4.60
N ASN A 15 -4.93 -11.53 -3.81
CA ASN A 15 -5.93 -11.23 -2.77
C ASN A 15 -6.87 -10.08 -3.16
N ALA A 16 -6.64 -9.48 -4.33
CA ALA A 16 -7.45 -8.38 -4.85
C ALA A 16 -7.44 -8.42 -6.38
N VAL A 17 -8.54 -7.99 -6.98
CA VAL A 17 -8.61 -7.69 -8.42
C VAL A 17 -7.91 -6.36 -8.66
N ILE A 18 -6.97 -6.36 -9.60
CA ILE A 18 -6.16 -5.19 -9.97
C ILE A 18 -6.57 -4.78 -11.38
N ASP A 19 -7.31 -3.67 -11.48
CA ASP A 19 -7.55 -3.02 -12.77
C ASP A 19 -6.44 -2.00 -13.03
N GLN A 20 -5.71 -2.17 -14.11
CA GLN A 20 -4.67 -1.24 -14.54
C GLN A 20 -5.14 -0.36 -15.69
N ARG A 21 -4.63 0.87 -15.72
CA ARG A 21 -4.85 1.83 -16.80
C ARG A 21 -3.58 2.47 -17.26
N GLU A 22 -3.41 2.50 -18.57
CA GLU A 22 -2.35 3.28 -19.20
C GLU A 22 -2.88 4.64 -19.68
N VAL A 23 -2.13 5.69 -19.39
CA VAL A 23 -2.37 7.03 -19.95
C VAL A 23 -1.99 7.03 -21.43
N GLY A 24 -2.84 7.62 -22.27
CA GLY A 24 -2.72 7.59 -23.73
C GLY A 24 -3.52 6.47 -24.38
N THR A 25 -3.59 5.30 -23.73
CA THR A 25 -4.29 4.11 -24.24
C THR A 25 -5.69 3.95 -23.63
N ASP A 26 -5.80 3.75 -22.32
CA ASP A 26 -7.06 3.51 -21.62
C ASP A 26 -7.71 4.80 -21.08
N THR A 27 -6.90 5.82 -20.84
CA THR A 27 -7.36 7.13 -20.37
C THR A 27 -6.53 8.25 -20.98
N LYS A 28 -7.15 9.41 -21.23
CA LYS A 28 -6.44 10.56 -21.83
C LYS A 28 -5.43 11.24 -20.91
N SER A 29 -5.58 11.09 -19.58
CA SER A 29 -4.70 11.71 -18.59
C SER A 29 -4.86 11.04 -17.22
N TYR A 30 -3.88 11.27 -16.32
CA TYR A 30 -3.95 10.89 -14.91
C TYR A 30 -5.21 11.42 -14.23
N ALA A 31 -5.47 12.72 -14.32
CA ALA A 31 -6.65 13.34 -13.71
C ALA A 31 -7.98 12.72 -14.19
N ARG A 32 -8.10 12.40 -15.48
CA ARG A 32 -9.30 11.74 -16.02
C ARG A 32 -9.40 10.29 -15.55
N GLY A 33 -8.27 9.58 -15.53
CA GLY A 33 -8.18 8.20 -15.04
C GLY A 33 -8.60 8.09 -13.58
N LEU A 34 -8.11 9.01 -12.75
CA LEU A 34 -8.42 9.11 -11.32
C LEU A 34 -9.89 9.47 -11.06
N LYS A 35 -10.47 10.42 -11.81
CA LYS A 35 -11.91 10.72 -11.71
C LYS A 35 -12.76 9.50 -12.07
N GLY A 36 -12.38 8.76 -13.11
CA GLY A 36 -13.04 7.50 -13.48
C GLY A 36 -12.84 6.42 -12.40
N ALA A 37 -11.66 6.38 -11.77
CA ALA A 37 -11.35 5.48 -10.67
C ALA A 37 -12.35 5.61 -9.53
N LEU A 38 -12.58 6.83 -9.08
CA LEU A 38 -13.41 7.10 -7.90
C LEU A 38 -14.87 6.66 -8.09
N ARG A 39 -15.37 6.69 -9.32
CA ARG A 39 -16.72 6.18 -9.65
C ARG A 39 -16.84 4.68 -9.51
N GLN A 40 -15.71 3.98 -9.49
CA GLN A 40 -15.63 2.51 -9.53
C GLN A 40 -15.29 1.91 -8.18
N LEU A 41 -15.36 2.75 -7.14
CA LEU A 41 -15.32 2.37 -5.74
C LEU A 41 -14.12 1.49 -5.37
N PRO A 42 -12.90 1.85 -5.79
CA PRO A 42 -11.72 1.06 -5.49
C PRO A 42 -11.39 1.18 -4.00
N HIS A 43 -10.98 0.08 -3.37
CA HIS A 43 -10.40 0.17 -2.03
C HIS A 43 -9.03 0.84 -2.03
N ILE A 44 -8.24 0.56 -3.08
CA ILE A 44 -6.86 1.04 -3.24
C ILE A 44 -6.72 1.69 -4.62
N ILE A 45 -6.16 2.89 -4.64
CA ILE A 45 -5.82 3.65 -5.85
C ILE A 45 -4.31 3.79 -5.91
N PHE A 46 -3.70 3.29 -6.97
CA PHE A 46 -2.30 3.52 -7.29
C PHE A 46 -2.18 4.54 -8.41
N VAL A 47 -1.40 5.59 -8.20
CA VAL A 47 -1.08 6.61 -9.19
C VAL A 47 0.40 6.44 -9.53
N GLY A 48 0.70 6.12 -10.79
CA GLY A 48 2.05 5.89 -11.28
C GLY A 48 2.98 7.01 -10.86
N GLU A 49 2.60 8.27 -11.11
CA GLU A 49 3.31 9.44 -10.61
C GLU A 49 2.37 10.65 -10.41
N MET A 50 2.56 11.38 -9.31
CA MET A 50 1.89 12.68 -9.10
C MET A 50 2.77 13.82 -9.64
N ARG A 51 2.44 14.31 -10.85
CA ARG A 51 3.16 15.42 -11.50
C ARG A 51 2.42 16.75 -11.45
N ASP A 52 1.09 16.72 -11.46
CA ASP A 52 0.26 17.91 -11.61
C ASP A 52 -0.70 18.12 -10.43
N ILE A 53 -1.04 19.38 -10.20
CA ILE A 53 -1.93 19.82 -9.12
C ILE A 53 -3.31 19.15 -9.17
N THR A 54 -3.84 18.85 -10.36
CA THR A 54 -5.17 18.28 -10.51
C THR A 54 -5.18 16.83 -10.02
N SER A 55 -4.17 16.05 -10.42
CA SER A 55 -4.00 14.67 -9.97
C SER A 55 -3.75 14.60 -8.45
N MET A 56 -2.91 15.49 -7.90
CA MET A 56 -2.68 15.60 -6.45
C MET A 56 -3.96 15.94 -5.69
N ALA A 57 -4.76 16.91 -6.18
CA ALA A 57 -6.02 17.29 -5.54
C ALA A 57 -7.04 16.14 -5.52
N ILE A 58 -7.14 15.37 -6.61
CA ILE A 58 -8.02 14.20 -6.68
C ILE A 58 -7.53 13.09 -5.75
N ALA A 59 -6.22 12.85 -5.69
CA ALA A 59 -5.61 11.88 -4.79
C ALA A 59 -5.84 12.22 -3.32
N LEU A 60 -5.65 13.48 -2.92
CA LEU A 60 -5.95 13.95 -1.56
C LEU A 60 -7.43 13.80 -1.23
N THR A 61 -8.32 14.16 -2.15
CA THR A 61 -9.77 13.98 -1.98
C THR A 61 -10.12 12.49 -1.80
N ALA A 62 -9.52 11.61 -2.61
CA ALA A 62 -9.72 10.17 -2.51
C ALA A 62 -9.28 9.62 -1.14
N ALA A 63 -8.12 10.09 -0.64
CA ALA A 63 -7.62 9.72 0.67
C ALA A 63 -8.54 10.24 1.80
N GLU A 64 -9.05 11.47 1.71
CA GLU A 64 -10.05 12.01 2.65
C GLU A 64 -11.34 11.18 2.64
N THR A 65 -11.76 10.66 1.48
CA THR A 65 -12.94 9.80 1.38
C THR A 65 -12.70 8.37 1.86
N GLY A 66 -11.49 8.02 2.30
CA GLY A 66 -11.16 6.73 2.91
C GLY A 66 -10.55 5.69 1.97
N ASN A 67 -10.18 6.08 0.74
CA ASN A 67 -9.42 5.20 -0.16
C ASN A 67 -7.95 5.16 0.28
N LEU A 68 -7.30 3.99 0.20
CA LEU A 68 -5.85 3.94 0.32
C LEU A 68 -5.23 4.41 -1.00
N VAL A 69 -4.55 5.56 -0.98
CA VAL A 69 -3.87 6.10 -2.15
C VAL A 69 -2.37 5.86 -2.05
N ILE A 70 -1.81 5.24 -3.07
CA ILE A 70 -0.38 5.00 -3.23
C ILE A 70 0.07 5.75 -4.47
N SER A 71 1.16 6.49 -4.37
CA SER A 71 1.72 7.20 -5.52
C SER A 71 3.22 7.32 -5.40
N THR A 72 3.89 7.49 -6.55
CA THR A 72 5.29 7.91 -6.59
C THR A 72 5.42 9.41 -6.84
N MET A 73 6.55 9.97 -6.41
CA MET A 73 6.99 11.33 -6.71
C MET A 73 8.51 11.39 -6.61
N ALA A 74 9.17 12.14 -7.50
CA ALA A 74 10.63 12.27 -7.49
C ALA A 74 11.12 13.24 -6.39
N THR A 75 11.51 12.71 -5.24
CA THR A 75 12.05 13.46 -4.10
C THR A 75 13.12 12.64 -3.39
N GLN A 76 14.00 13.28 -2.62
CA GLN A 76 15.12 12.60 -1.97
C GLN A 76 14.83 12.17 -0.53
N SER A 77 13.83 12.79 0.12
CA SER A 77 13.44 12.46 1.50
C SER A 77 11.94 12.61 1.75
N ALA A 78 11.48 12.09 2.88
CA ALA A 78 10.09 12.13 3.28
C ALA A 78 9.63 13.58 3.52
N ALA A 79 10.49 14.40 4.12
CA ALA A 79 10.23 15.82 4.33
C ALA A 79 10.11 16.58 3.00
N GLN A 80 11.01 16.32 2.04
CA GLN A 80 10.91 16.92 0.70
C GLN A 80 9.65 16.48 -0.05
N THR A 81 9.23 15.23 0.14
CA THR A 81 7.99 14.70 -0.43
C THR A 81 6.78 15.48 0.07
N VAL A 82 6.68 15.70 1.38
CA VAL A 82 5.60 16.52 1.95
C VAL A 82 5.66 17.96 1.42
N MET A 83 6.85 18.58 1.42
CA MET A 83 7.04 19.95 0.95
C MET A 83 6.63 20.11 -0.51
N ARG A 84 7.08 19.19 -1.38
CA ARG A 84 6.81 19.25 -2.83
C ARG A 84 5.32 19.12 -3.14
N ILE A 85 4.56 18.33 -2.38
CA ILE A 85 3.10 18.29 -2.52
C ILE A 85 2.51 19.64 -2.15
N ILE A 86 2.89 20.24 -1.01
CA ILE A 86 2.36 21.53 -0.56
C ILE A 86 2.69 22.64 -1.56
N ASP A 87 3.96 22.72 -1.99
CA ASP A 87 4.47 23.77 -2.89
C ASP A 87 3.90 23.68 -4.30
N SER A 88 3.36 22.52 -4.69
CA SER A 88 2.65 22.36 -5.97
C SER A 88 1.32 23.12 -6.02
N PHE A 89 0.79 23.54 -4.87
CA PHE A 89 -0.45 24.33 -4.77
C PHE A 89 -0.18 25.83 -4.60
N PRO A 90 -1.06 26.71 -5.13
CA PRO A 90 -0.97 28.14 -4.92
C PRO A 90 -0.94 28.51 -3.44
N GLN A 91 -0.21 29.58 -3.09
CA GLN A 91 0.02 30.00 -1.69
C GLN A 91 -1.25 30.13 -0.85
N HIS A 92 -2.36 30.59 -1.43
CA HIS A 92 -3.65 30.71 -0.74
C HIS A 92 -4.31 29.37 -0.38
N GLN A 93 -3.89 28.26 -1.00
CA GLN A 93 -4.40 26.90 -0.77
C GLN A 93 -3.47 26.06 0.11
N GLN A 94 -2.20 26.45 0.25
CA GLN A 94 -1.19 25.66 0.97
C GLN A 94 -1.58 25.35 2.42
N SER A 95 -2.22 26.30 3.12
CA SER A 95 -2.71 26.06 4.49
C SER A 95 -3.77 24.96 4.54
N GLN A 96 -4.68 24.94 3.56
CA GLN A 96 -5.70 23.89 3.45
C GLN A 96 -5.03 22.55 3.15
N VAL A 97 -4.12 22.50 2.17
CA VAL A 97 -3.40 21.27 1.77
C VAL A 97 -2.59 20.69 2.92
N ARG A 98 -1.92 21.53 3.74
CA ARG A 98 -1.24 21.09 4.98
C ARG A 98 -2.20 20.40 5.94
N SER A 99 -3.36 21.01 6.20
CA SER A 99 -4.38 20.37 7.05
C SER A 99 -4.89 19.04 6.45
N GLN A 100 -5.06 18.95 5.13
CA GLN A 100 -5.48 17.71 4.47
C GLN A 100 -4.40 16.62 4.60
N LEU A 101 -3.14 16.94 4.30
CA LEU A 101 -2.01 16.01 4.42
C LEU A 101 -1.82 15.54 5.86
N ALA A 102 -1.88 16.45 6.83
CA ALA A 102 -1.78 16.11 8.24
C ALA A 102 -2.87 15.12 8.70
N LEU A 103 -4.03 15.11 8.03
CA LEU A 103 -5.14 14.22 8.34
C LEU A 103 -5.09 12.89 7.57
N THR A 104 -4.57 12.90 6.34
CA THR A 104 -4.72 11.78 5.38
C THR A 104 -3.44 11.03 5.06
N LEU A 105 -2.27 11.69 5.11
CA LEU A 105 -0.99 11.03 4.84
C LEU A 105 -0.73 9.97 5.91
N ARG A 106 -0.36 8.76 5.49
CA ARG A 106 -0.10 7.63 6.41
C ARG A 106 1.37 7.27 6.51
N ALA A 107 2.06 7.25 5.38
CA ALA A 107 3.47 6.97 5.33
C ALA A 107 4.11 7.60 4.09
N VAL A 108 5.42 7.82 4.15
CA VAL A 108 6.27 8.11 3.01
C VAL A 108 7.45 7.16 3.04
N VAL A 109 7.76 6.56 1.90
CA VAL A 109 8.95 5.72 1.72
C VAL A 109 9.83 6.40 0.68
N SER A 110 10.99 6.88 1.12
CA SER A 110 12.01 7.42 0.22
C SER A 110 13.04 6.32 -0.03
N GLN A 111 13.47 6.12 -1.27
CA GLN A 111 14.46 5.08 -1.57
C GLN A 111 15.56 5.54 -2.51
N VAL A 112 16.74 4.99 -2.31
CA VAL A 112 17.91 5.16 -3.18
C VAL A 112 18.43 3.79 -3.58
N LEU A 113 18.62 3.55 -4.88
CA LEU A 113 19.18 2.31 -5.41
C LEU A 113 20.70 2.41 -5.51
N LEU A 114 21.39 1.63 -4.69
CA LEU A 114 22.85 1.60 -4.57
C LEU A 114 23.43 0.34 -5.22
N PRO A 115 24.59 0.41 -5.88
CA PRO A 115 25.33 -0.77 -6.31
C PRO A 115 25.60 -1.70 -5.14
N ARG A 116 25.37 -3.00 -5.33
CA ARG A 116 25.73 -3.99 -4.32
C ARG A 116 27.24 -4.17 -4.23
N ALA A 117 27.72 -4.58 -3.07
CA ALA A 117 29.15 -4.86 -2.85
C ALA A 117 29.68 -6.04 -3.70
N ASP A 118 28.78 -6.91 -4.19
CA ASP A 118 29.09 -8.05 -5.06
C ASP A 118 29.09 -7.70 -6.56
N ASP A 119 28.91 -6.42 -6.92
CA ASP A 119 28.76 -5.89 -8.29
C ASP A 119 27.61 -6.54 -9.11
N HIS A 120 26.75 -7.33 -8.46
CA HIS A 120 25.62 -8.01 -9.09
C HIS A 120 24.29 -7.33 -8.73
N GLY A 121 24.02 -6.24 -9.43
CA GLY A 121 22.76 -5.52 -9.36
C GLY A 121 22.75 -4.39 -8.32
N ARG A 122 21.55 -4.07 -7.81
CA ARG A 122 21.34 -2.96 -6.88
C ARG A 122 20.59 -3.40 -5.63
N VAL A 123 20.73 -2.63 -4.56
CA VAL A 123 19.96 -2.75 -3.33
C VAL A 123 19.39 -1.39 -2.96
N ALA A 124 18.16 -1.39 -2.44
CA ALA A 124 17.48 -0.16 -2.02
C ALA A 124 17.82 0.17 -0.57
N ALA A 125 18.44 1.33 -0.33
CA ALA A 125 18.37 2.00 0.97
C ALA A 125 17.02 2.69 1.07
N ARG A 126 16.30 2.51 2.20
CA ARG A 126 14.91 2.95 2.36
C ARG A 126 14.77 3.75 3.64
N GLU A 127 14.40 5.01 3.51
CA GLU A 127 13.85 5.80 4.60
C GLU A 127 12.35 5.53 4.72
N MET A 128 11.88 5.24 5.93
CA MET A 128 10.47 4.99 6.24
C MET A 128 9.98 5.99 7.27
N MET A 129 9.02 6.83 6.87
CA MET A 129 8.32 7.76 7.75
C MET A 129 6.86 7.33 7.88
N PHE A 130 6.42 7.00 9.08
CA PHE A 130 4.99 6.88 9.40
C PHE A 130 4.46 8.22 9.93
N VAL A 131 3.21 8.54 9.65
CA VAL A 131 2.59 9.79 10.13
C VAL A 131 1.89 9.54 11.46
N ASN A 132 2.61 9.85 12.54
CA ASN A 132 2.07 9.91 13.90
C ASN A 132 1.55 11.32 14.23
N GLN A 133 1.10 11.55 15.47
CA GLN A 133 0.60 12.86 15.91
C GLN A 133 1.67 13.96 15.84
N ALA A 134 2.93 13.64 16.12
CA ALA A 134 4.04 14.60 16.06
C ALA A 134 4.29 15.08 14.62
N ILE A 135 4.41 14.15 13.67
CA ILE A 135 4.54 14.46 12.24
C ILE A 135 3.31 15.23 11.74
N SER A 136 2.10 14.81 12.11
CA SER A 136 0.86 15.51 11.74
C SER A 136 0.86 16.97 12.21
N ASN A 137 1.30 17.23 13.44
CA ASN A 137 1.42 18.60 13.97
C ASN A 137 2.49 19.41 13.24
N LEU A 138 3.66 18.82 12.94
CA LEU A 138 4.71 19.50 12.18
C LEU A 138 4.25 19.90 10.78
N ILE A 139 3.48 19.04 10.10
CA ILE A 139 2.88 19.36 8.80
C ILE A 139 1.89 20.51 8.94
N ARG A 140 1.00 20.46 9.94
CA ARG A 140 -0.03 21.49 10.17
C ARG A 140 0.56 22.86 10.50
N GLU A 141 1.63 22.89 11.30
CA GLU A 141 2.29 24.11 11.77
C GLU A 141 3.37 24.66 10.83
N ASP A 142 3.51 24.09 9.62
CA ASP A 142 4.51 24.51 8.64
C ASP A 142 5.97 24.32 9.10
N LYS A 143 6.22 23.26 9.89
CA LYS A 143 7.52 22.89 10.45
C LYS A 143 8.07 21.60 9.82
N VAL A 144 7.82 21.40 8.53
CA VAL A 144 8.20 20.20 7.76
C VAL A 144 9.72 19.93 7.82
N HIS A 145 10.54 20.98 7.96
CA HIS A 145 12.00 20.87 8.13
C HIS A 145 12.45 20.13 9.40
N GLN A 146 11.56 19.94 10.39
CA GLN A 146 11.86 19.23 11.64
C GLN A 146 11.54 17.73 11.57
N ILE A 147 10.88 17.27 10.50
CA ILE A 147 10.51 15.87 10.30
C ILE A 147 11.71 14.90 10.42
N PRO A 148 12.90 15.18 9.83
CA PRO A 148 14.04 14.27 9.92
C PRO A 148 14.43 13.94 11.37
N ASN A 149 14.36 14.93 12.27
CA ASN A 149 14.67 14.74 13.69
C ASN A 149 13.66 13.81 14.38
N VAL A 150 12.38 13.90 14.00
CA VAL A 150 11.34 13.00 14.54
C VAL A 150 11.57 11.57 14.03
N ILE A 151 11.86 11.40 12.74
CA ILE A 151 12.17 10.07 12.17
C ILE A 151 13.36 9.44 12.92
N ALA A 152 14.44 10.19 13.14
CA ALA A 152 15.65 9.69 13.79
C ALA A 152 15.47 9.35 15.29
N THR A 153 14.47 9.93 15.96
CA THR A 153 14.24 9.73 17.41
C THR A 153 13.11 8.75 17.73
N SER A 154 12.29 8.38 16.73
CA SER A 154 11.09 7.54 16.89
C SER A 154 11.35 6.03 16.81
N LEU A 155 12.25 5.52 17.67
CA LEU A 155 12.65 4.10 17.73
C LEU A 155 11.52 3.08 18.01
N ARG A 156 10.34 3.53 18.46
CA ARG A 156 9.19 2.66 18.83
C ARG A 156 8.09 2.57 17.77
N GLU A 157 8.24 3.22 16.63
CA GLU A 157 7.18 3.35 15.63
C GLU A 157 7.60 2.89 14.22
N ASP A 158 8.54 1.94 14.15
CA ASP A 158 9.04 1.35 12.90
C ASP A 158 9.52 2.37 11.84
N MET A 159 9.89 3.58 12.28
CA MET A 159 10.48 4.61 11.42
C MET A 159 11.97 4.33 11.23
N ILE A 160 12.45 4.55 10.00
CA ILE A 160 13.85 4.31 9.62
C ILE A 160 14.36 5.56 8.92
N ALA A 161 15.39 6.21 9.47
CA ALA A 161 16.06 7.31 8.78
C ALA A 161 16.97 6.77 7.66
N MET A 162 17.21 7.57 6.62
CA MET A 162 18.05 7.15 5.49
C MET A 162 19.45 6.71 5.95
N ASP A 163 20.08 7.46 6.85
CA ASP A 163 21.41 7.14 7.38
C ASP A 163 21.44 5.80 8.12
N ASP A 164 20.36 5.45 8.84
CA ASP A 164 20.27 4.17 9.56
C ASP A 164 20.10 3.00 8.58
N ALA A 165 19.30 3.18 7.53
CA ALA A 165 19.19 2.20 6.44
C ALA A 165 20.54 2.00 5.71
N LEU A 166 21.31 3.07 5.50
CA LEU A 166 22.65 2.99 4.94
C LEU A 166 23.59 2.23 5.87
N ILE A 167 23.62 2.55 7.16
CA ILE A 167 24.43 1.84 8.17
C ILE A 167 24.11 0.34 8.14
N GLU A 168 22.83 -0.04 8.18
CA GLU A 168 22.40 -1.44 8.16
C GLU A 168 22.90 -2.17 6.90
N LEU A 169 22.82 -1.53 5.72
CA LEU A 169 23.29 -2.12 4.47
C LEU A 169 24.82 -2.30 4.43
N VAL A 170 25.59 -1.36 4.99
CA VAL A 170 27.05 -1.51 5.06
C VAL A 170 27.45 -2.56 6.10
N GLU A 171 26.83 -2.55 7.29
CA GLU A 171 27.08 -3.53 8.35
C GLU A 171 26.74 -4.97 7.91
N ARG A 172 25.73 -5.14 7.05
CA ARG A 172 25.37 -6.43 6.43
C ARG A 172 26.17 -6.76 5.16
N ALA A 173 27.20 -5.98 4.85
CA ALA A 173 28.04 -6.12 3.65
C ALA A 173 27.24 -6.17 2.33
N ARG A 174 26.06 -5.54 2.28
CA ARG A 174 25.23 -5.46 1.06
C ARG A 174 25.72 -4.38 0.12
N ILE A 175 26.32 -3.32 0.66
CA ILE A 175 27.00 -2.23 -0.06
C ILE A 175 28.34 -1.92 0.63
N THR A 176 29.27 -1.32 -0.09
CA THR A 176 30.53 -0.86 0.52
C THR A 176 30.37 0.51 1.17
N PHE A 177 31.20 0.82 2.18
CA PHE A 177 31.20 2.14 2.82
C PHE A 177 31.37 3.28 1.81
N ASP A 178 32.26 3.12 0.81
CA ASP A 178 32.49 4.13 -0.22
C ASP A 178 31.24 4.42 -1.08
N VAL A 179 30.38 3.40 -1.25
CA VAL A 179 29.11 3.53 -1.98
C VAL A 179 28.07 4.28 -1.12
N ALA A 180 28.07 4.05 0.19
CA ALA A 180 27.17 4.73 1.12
C ALA A 180 27.62 6.17 1.43
N TYR A 181 28.93 6.46 1.39
CA TYR A 181 29.55 7.72 1.80
C TYR A 181 28.87 9.01 1.28
N PRO A 182 28.55 9.15 -0.02
CA PRO A 182 27.95 10.38 -0.54
C PRO A 182 26.47 10.57 -0.15
N TYR A 183 25.82 9.57 0.45
CA TYR A 183 24.40 9.60 0.79
C TYR A 183 24.12 9.90 2.27
N PHE A 184 25.15 10.01 3.11
CA PHE A 184 25.00 10.34 4.53
C PHE A 184 24.69 11.83 4.74
N GLU A 185 23.62 12.13 5.48
CA GLU A 185 23.31 13.49 5.95
C GLU A 185 23.93 13.77 7.33
N ASP A 186 23.88 12.82 8.25
CA ASP A 186 24.45 12.91 9.59
C ASP A 186 25.97 12.64 9.58
N LEU A 187 26.73 13.72 9.77
CA LEU A 187 28.19 13.72 9.84
C LEU A 187 28.75 12.86 10.98
N GLU A 188 28.07 12.77 12.12
CA GLU A 188 28.50 11.99 13.28
C GLU A 188 28.33 10.50 13.01
N LYS A 189 27.15 10.09 12.53
CA LYS A 189 26.87 8.71 12.11
C LYS A 189 27.84 8.25 11.04
N ARG A 190 28.10 9.10 10.03
CA ARG A 190 29.10 8.84 8.98
C ARG A 190 30.49 8.62 9.57
N THR A 191 30.93 9.49 10.47
CA THR A 191 32.26 9.41 11.11
C THR A 191 32.38 8.18 12.00
N LEU A 192 31.33 7.81 12.71
CA LEU A 192 31.29 6.63 13.58
C LEU A 192 31.35 5.34 12.76
N LEU A 193 30.58 5.26 11.67
CA LEU A 193 30.63 4.14 10.75
C LEU A 193 32.00 4.05 10.06
N GLN A 194 32.60 5.17 9.68
CA GLN A 194 33.98 5.22 9.15
C GLN A 194 34.97 4.63 10.17
N LYS A 195 34.92 5.06 11.44
CA LYS A 195 35.80 4.51 12.49
C LYS A 195 35.59 3.02 12.74
N ARG A 196 34.38 2.49 12.53
CA ARG A 196 34.06 1.05 12.69
C ARG A 196 34.50 0.23 11.47
N HIS A 197 34.32 0.71 10.24
CA HIS A 197 34.72 -0.01 9.04
C HIS A 197 36.21 0.04 8.73
N TYR A 198 36.91 1.10 9.15
CA TYR A 198 38.36 1.17 9.06
C TYR A 198 39.06 0.47 10.25
N ARG A 199 38.34 -0.28 11.10
CA ARG A 199 38.88 -1.26 12.06
C ARG A 199 38.84 -2.69 11.47
N ILE A 200 39.65 -2.95 10.45
CA ILE A 200 39.98 -4.31 10.00
C ILE A 200 41.34 -4.63 10.60
N ALA A 201 41.45 -5.66 11.45
CA ALA A 201 42.73 -6.08 12.02
C ALA A 201 43.66 -6.54 10.88
N PRO A 202 44.76 -5.82 10.57
CA PRO A 202 45.79 -6.32 9.66
C PRO A 202 46.51 -7.52 10.33
N ILE A 203 47.24 -8.32 9.55
CA ILE A 203 48.32 -9.14 10.12
C ILE A 203 49.23 -8.14 10.85
N PRO A 204 49.44 -8.26 12.18
CA PRO A 204 50.26 -7.31 12.91
C PRO A 204 51.64 -7.23 12.27
N GLU A 205 52.14 -6.03 12.02
CA GLU A 205 53.47 -5.79 11.42
C GLU A 205 54.56 -6.53 12.20
N GLU A 206 54.42 -6.57 13.54
CA GLU A 206 55.24 -7.34 14.47
C GLU A 206 55.26 -8.85 14.14
N LEU A 207 54.11 -9.44 13.82
CA LEU A 207 54.00 -10.88 13.50
C LEU A 207 54.66 -11.21 12.14
N VAL A 208 54.62 -10.27 11.19
CA VAL A 208 55.31 -10.39 9.89
C VAL A 208 56.83 -10.31 10.09
N LEU A 209 57.32 -9.39 10.93
CA LEU A 209 58.74 -9.25 11.24
C LEU A 209 59.28 -10.42 12.07
N GLU A 210 58.50 -10.90 13.05
CA GLU A 210 58.83 -12.07 13.88
C GLU A 210 58.91 -13.38 13.07
N SER A 211 58.27 -13.43 11.89
CA SER A 211 58.36 -14.59 10.99
C SER A 211 59.77 -14.79 10.42
N GLY A 212 60.61 -13.75 10.42
CA GLY A 212 61.94 -13.75 9.82
C GLY A 212 61.96 -13.85 8.29
N ARG A 213 60.79 -13.85 7.63
CA ARG A 213 60.65 -14.02 6.18
C ARG A 213 60.63 -12.69 5.40
N VAL A 214 60.38 -11.57 6.07
CA VAL A 214 60.29 -10.22 5.48
C VAL A 214 61.11 -9.24 6.33
N SER A 215 61.94 -8.40 5.69
CA SER A 215 62.69 -7.33 6.38
C SER A 215 61.83 -6.08 6.64
N ALA A 216 62.27 -5.23 7.58
CA ALA A 216 61.58 -3.95 7.87
C ALA A 216 61.44 -3.07 6.61
N ASP A 217 62.47 -3.01 5.76
CA ASP A 217 62.44 -2.23 4.51
C ASP A 217 61.46 -2.83 3.49
N GLN A 218 61.34 -4.16 3.42
CA GLN A 218 60.39 -4.85 2.54
C GLN A 218 58.95 -4.65 3.01
N LEU A 219 58.71 -4.66 4.32
CA LEU A 219 57.40 -4.40 4.91
C LEU A 219 56.93 -2.97 4.63
N ASP A 220 57.82 -1.99 4.82
CA ASP A 220 57.53 -0.58 4.53
C ASP A 220 57.23 -0.35 3.04
N THR A 221 58.01 -1.00 2.16
CA THR A 221 57.75 -1.00 0.71
C THR A 221 56.36 -1.58 0.38
N ALA A 222 55.99 -2.70 1.00
CA ALA A 222 54.68 -3.32 0.78
C ALA A 222 53.52 -2.42 1.24
N LEU A 223 53.66 -1.73 2.37
CA LEU A 223 52.66 -0.78 2.90
C LEU A 223 52.45 0.41 1.97
N HIS A 224 53.52 0.98 1.42
CA HIS A 224 53.46 2.14 0.51
C HIS A 224 53.11 1.78 -0.93
N SER A 225 53.25 0.51 -1.33
CA SER A 225 52.93 0.02 -2.68
C SER A 225 51.46 -0.32 -2.92
N LYS A 226 50.60 -0.14 -1.91
CA LYS A 226 49.16 -0.41 -2.01
C LYS A 226 48.51 0.62 -2.92
N THR A 227 48.13 0.19 -4.12
CA THR A 227 47.42 1.03 -5.10
C THR A 227 45.91 1.05 -4.86
N ASP A 228 45.37 0.02 -4.18
CA ASP A 228 43.98 -0.07 -3.74
C ASP A 228 43.93 0.04 -2.21
N PRO A 229 43.15 0.99 -1.63
CA PRO A 229 42.93 1.08 -0.19
C PRO A 229 42.41 -0.21 0.45
N ARG A 230 41.79 -1.10 -0.34
CA ARG A 230 41.23 -2.40 0.09
C ARG A 230 42.24 -3.54 0.04
N GLU A 231 43.41 -3.35 -0.57
CA GLU A 231 44.45 -4.38 -0.65
C GLU A 231 45.03 -4.71 0.74
N ARG A 232 44.90 -5.97 1.16
CA ARG A 232 45.40 -6.43 2.46
C ARG A 232 46.92 -6.55 2.43
N LEU A 233 47.56 -6.38 3.60
CA LEU A 233 49.03 -6.46 3.72
C LEU A 233 49.60 -7.79 3.21
N GLY A 234 48.96 -8.92 3.55
CA GLY A 234 49.38 -10.24 3.06
C GLY A 234 49.26 -10.38 1.54
N GLN A 235 48.25 -9.77 0.92
CA GLN A 235 48.06 -9.77 -0.54
C GLN A 235 49.12 -8.93 -1.25
N ALA A 236 49.44 -7.76 -0.70
CA ALA A 236 50.52 -6.91 -1.20
C ALA A 236 51.89 -7.61 -1.11
N LEU A 237 52.16 -8.30 0.00
CA LEU A 237 53.40 -9.07 0.19
C LEU A 237 53.52 -10.25 -0.79
N VAL A 238 52.41 -10.94 -1.09
CA VAL A 238 52.40 -12.03 -2.09
C VAL A 238 52.55 -11.49 -3.51
N ARG A 239 51.86 -10.40 -3.85
CA ARG A 239 51.96 -9.76 -5.17
C ARG A 239 53.36 -9.25 -5.47
N LEU A 240 54.05 -8.73 -4.47
CA LEU A 240 55.45 -8.28 -4.59
C LEU A 240 56.46 -9.44 -4.57
N GLY A 241 56.00 -10.68 -4.45
CA GLY A 241 56.87 -11.87 -4.38
C GLY A 241 57.70 -11.95 -3.10
N MET A 242 57.32 -11.21 -2.05
CA MET A 242 58.02 -11.16 -0.76
C MET A 242 57.58 -12.31 0.16
N LEU A 243 56.36 -12.82 -0.02
CA LEU A 243 55.83 -14.01 0.65
C LEU A 243 55.11 -14.90 -0.37
N GLY A 244 55.06 -16.21 -0.12
CA GLY A 244 54.14 -17.12 -0.80
C GLY A 244 52.77 -17.17 -0.11
N GLU A 245 51.74 -17.66 -0.82
CA GLU A 245 50.40 -17.84 -0.24
C GLU A 245 50.41 -18.74 1.00
N GLY A 246 51.28 -19.76 1.00
CA GLY A 246 51.47 -20.64 2.15
C GLY A 246 51.99 -19.92 3.39
N ASP A 247 52.88 -18.93 3.22
CA ASP A 247 53.43 -18.16 4.33
C ASP A 247 52.35 -17.28 4.99
N VAL A 248 51.49 -16.68 4.16
CA VAL A 248 50.35 -15.89 4.64
C VAL A 248 49.34 -16.77 5.39
N VAL A 249 49.07 -17.97 4.89
CA VAL A 249 48.20 -18.95 5.56
C VAL A 249 48.77 -19.36 6.92
N GLU A 250 50.07 -19.60 7.04
CA GLU A 250 50.72 -19.92 8.32
C GLU A 250 50.62 -18.79 9.33
N LEU A 251 50.82 -17.54 8.89
CA LEU A 251 50.70 -16.35 9.74
C LEU A 251 49.26 -16.17 10.26
N LEU A 252 48.27 -16.32 9.38
CA LEU A 252 46.85 -16.24 9.75
C LEU A 252 46.43 -17.40 10.66
N ALA A 253 46.88 -18.63 10.37
CA ALA A 253 46.64 -19.79 11.23
C ALA A 253 47.17 -19.57 12.65
N LYS A 254 48.39 -19.03 12.77
CA LYS A 254 49.03 -18.71 14.06
C LYS A 254 48.29 -17.59 14.80
N GLN A 255 47.87 -16.54 14.10
CA GLN A 255 47.16 -15.40 14.70
C GLN A 255 45.77 -15.79 15.25
N PHE A 256 45.04 -16.63 14.53
CA PHE A 256 43.65 -16.98 14.86
C PHE A 256 43.47 -18.36 15.51
N GLY A 257 44.57 -19.11 15.70
CA GLY A 257 44.54 -20.45 16.28
C GLY A 257 43.76 -21.47 15.44
N LEU A 258 43.78 -21.31 14.12
CA LEU A 258 43.01 -22.13 13.18
C LEU A 258 43.84 -23.30 12.62
N PRO A 259 43.23 -24.48 12.42
CA PRO A 259 43.91 -25.59 11.76
C PRO A 259 44.10 -25.31 10.27
N ILE A 260 45.27 -25.68 9.73
CA ILE A 260 45.55 -25.60 8.29
C ILE A 260 45.01 -26.86 7.59
N ALA A 261 44.30 -26.69 6.48
CA ALA A 261 43.88 -27.76 5.60
C ALA A 261 44.75 -27.78 4.33
N GLU A 262 45.56 -28.82 4.19
CA GLU A 262 46.39 -29.05 3.00
C GLU A 262 45.55 -29.55 1.82
N ALA A 263 46.03 -29.36 0.58
CA ALA A 263 45.39 -29.83 -0.64
C ALA A 263 45.00 -31.33 -0.62
N SER A 264 45.81 -32.16 0.04
CA SER A 264 45.53 -33.59 0.25
C SER A 264 44.25 -33.84 1.05
N ARG A 265 43.95 -32.99 2.04
CA ARG A 265 42.71 -33.04 2.83
C ARG A 265 41.51 -32.48 2.07
N LEU A 266 41.72 -31.44 1.26
CA LEU A 266 40.66 -30.88 0.40
C LEU A 266 40.16 -31.91 -0.62
N SER A 267 41.09 -32.67 -1.20
CA SER A 267 40.80 -33.73 -2.20
C SER A 267 40.01 -34.91 -1.61
N LEU A 268 39.97 -35.05 -0.29
CA LEU A 268 39.25 -36.10 0.44
C LEU A 268 37.87 -35.63 0.95
N ALA A 269 37.40 -34.45 0.52
CA ALA A 269 36.10 -33.95 0.91
C ALA A 269 34.96 -34.89 0.47
N ASP A 270 33.90 -34.98 1.29
CA ASP A 270 32.73 -35.80 0.99
C ASP A 270 31.86 -35.13 -0.09
N PRO A 271 31.67 -35.73 -1.28
CA PRO A 271 30.90 -35.13 -2.37
C PRO A 271 29.45 -34.77 -2.00
N GLU A 272 28.80 -35.54 -1.11
CA GLU A 272 27.43 -35.25 -0.67
C GLU A 272 27.38 -34.02 0.24
N VAL A 273 28.45 -33.81 1.03
CA VAL A 273 28.59 -32.64 1.90
C VAL A 273 28.98 -31.40 1.10
N VAL A 274 29.80 -31.55 0.06
CA VAL A 274 30.17 -30.45 -0.85
C VAL A 274 28.91 -29.82 -1.48
N GLN A 275 27.93 -30.64 -1.88
CA GLN A 275 26.66 -30.18 -2.46
C GLN A 275 25.76 -29.37 -1.53
N LEU A 276 26.01 -29.37 -0.21
CA LEU A 276 25.27 -28.52 0.74
C LEU A 276 25.50 -27.02 0.48
N ILE A 277 26.60 -26.68 -0.19
CA ILE A 277 26.91 -25.33 -0.63
C ILE A 277 26.71 -25.27 -2.16
N PRO A 278 25.90 -24.35 -2.69
CA PRO A 278 25.82 -24.11 -4.13
C PRO A 278 27.16 -23.65 -4.70
N GLU A 279 27.53 -24.11 -5.91
CA GLU A 279 28.82 -23.81 -6.54
C GLU A 279 29.16 -22.32 -6.58
N HIS A 280 28.18 -21.47 -6.92
CA HIS A 280 28.38 -20.02 -7.00
C HIS A 280 28.74 -19.41 -5.63
N LEU A 281 28.12 -19.90 -4.54
CA LEU A 281 28.44 -19.47 -3.18
C LEU A 281 29.79 -20.02 -2.72
N ALA A 282 30.12 -21.27 -3.04
CA ALA A 282 31.41 -21.87 -2.75
C ALA A 282 32.56 -21.07 -3.40
N ARG A 283 32.39 -20.67 -4.66
CA ARG A 283 33.35 -19.84 -5.41
C ARG A 283 33.46 -18.42 -4.86
N GLN A 284 32.31 -17.78 -4.62
CA GLN A 284 32.26 -16.39 -4.13
C GLN A 284 32.89 -16.26 -2.74
N ALA A 285 32.59 -17.19 -1.83
CA ALA A 285 33.11 -17.21 -0.47
C ALA A 285 34.49 -17.87 -0.34
N GLY A 286 35.04 -18.44 -1.43
CA GLY A 286 36.31 -19.18 -1.40
C GLY A 286 36.32 -20.28 -0.35
N VAL A 287 35.26 -21.09 -0.32
CA VAL A 287 35.00 -22.10 0.72
C VAL A 287 34.66 -23.46 0.13
N LEU A 288 35.20 -24.53 0.72
CA LEU A 288 34.87 -25.91 0.41
C LEU A 288 34.35 -26.61 1.67
N ALA A 289 33.18 -27.22 1.60
CA ALA A 289 32.71 -28.09 2.68
C ALA A 289 33.47 -29.42 2.65
N LEU A 290 34.02 -29.83 3.79
CA LEU A 290 34.86 -31.03 3.89
C LEU A 290 34.09 -32.23 4.42
N ALA A 291 33.35 -32.04 5.51
CA ALA A 291 32.63 -33.10 6.21
C ALA A 291 31.53 -32.52 7.11
N LYS A 292 30.50 -33.30 7.39
CA LYS A 292 29.45 -32.98 8.37
C LYS A 292 29.39 -34.08 9.45
N ARG A 293 29.51 -33.71 10.73
CA ARG A 293 29.47 -34.64 11.87
C ARG A 293 28.66 -34.01 13.01
N ASP A 294 27.71 -34.74 13.59
CA ASP A 294 26.94 -34.32 14.78
C ASP A 294 26.33 -32.90 14.71
N GLY A 295 25.82 -32.49 13.53
CA GLY A 295 25.26 -31.16 13.32
C GLY A 295 26.29 -30.03 13.19
N GLN A 296 27.59 -30.37 13.15
CA GLN A 296 28.71 -29.48 12.87
C GLN A 296 29.20 -29.67 11.42
N LEU A 297 29.39 -28.56 10.70
CA LEU A 297 29.97 -28.57 9.35
C LEU A 297 31.44 -28.16 9.41
N GLU A 298 32.33 -29.01 8.92
CA GLU A 298 33.75 -28.67 8.72
C GLU A 298 33.94 -28.05 7.33
N VAL A 299 34.58 -26.87 7.28
CA VAL A 299 34.84 -26.14 6.04
C VAL A 299 36.30 -25.72 5.94
N ALA A 300 36.84 -25.67 4.72
CA ALA A 300 38.12 -25.04 4.41
C ALA A 300 37.89 -23.71 3.68
N MET A 301 38.53 -22.64 4.15
CA MET A 301 38.38 -21.29 3.61
C MET A 301 39.73 -20.72 3.20
N GLY A 302 39.78 -20.03 2.05
CA GLY A 302 40.94 -19.24 1.63
C GLY A 302 41.11 -17.95 2.43
N ASP A 303 40.02 -17.43 3.00
CA ASP A 303 40.00 -16.25 3.86
C ASP A 303 39.16 -16.51 5.12
N PRO A 304 39.79 -16.81 6.28
CA PRO A 304 39.06 -17.08 7.51
C PRO A 304 38.43 -15.84 8.14
N LEU A 305 38.71 -14.63 7.59
CA LEU A 305 38.16 -13.36 8.07
C LEU A 305 36.82 -13.02 7.43
N ASP A 306 36.35 -13.82 6.47
CA ASP A 306 35.02 -13.69 5.90
C ASP A 306 33.96 -14.32 6.83
N VAL A 307 33.74 -13.63 7.96
CA VAL A 307 32.76 -14.05 8.99
C VAL A 307 31.32 -14.02 8.45
N VAL A 308 31.05 -13.16 7.47
CA VAL A 308 29.75 -13.06 6.80
C VAL A 308 29.43 -14.34 6.03
N SER A 309 30.40 -14.87 5.28
CA SER A 309 30.24 -16.16 4.61
C SER A 309 30.03 -17.30 5.61
N ILE A 310 30.71 -17.30 6.76
CA ILE A 310 30.50 -18.31 7.81
C ILE A 310 29.05 -18.28 8.34
N ASP A 311 28.48 -17.10 8.60
CA ASP A 311 27.10 -16.98 9.08
C ASP A 311 26.06 -17.34 8.00
N HIS A 312 26.31 -16.98 6.74
CA HIS A 312 25.47 -17.44 5.62
C HIS A 312 25.48 -18.95 5.46
N LEU A 313 26.65 -19.60 5.60
CA LEU A 313 26.77 -21.05 5.55
C LEU A 313 26.03 -21.74 6.70
N ARG A 314 25.98 -21.14 7.90
CA ARG A 314 25.19 -21.64 9.03
C ARG A 314 23.70 -21.65 8.70
N ALA A 315 23.20 -20.52 8.19
CA ALA A 315 21.80 -20.37 7.82
C ALA A 315 21.40 -21.32 6.68
N LEU A 316 22.28 -21.47 5.68
CA LEU A 316 22.02 -22.30 4.50
C LEU A 316 22.01 -23.81 4.82
N THR A 317 22.99 -24.28 5.60
CA THR A 317 23.19 -25.71 5.84
C THR A 317 22.45 -26.26 7.06
N GLY A 318 21.78 -25.38 7.82
CA GLY A 318 21.05 -25.71 9.05
C GLY A 318 21.95 -26.27 10.17
N CYS A 319 23.27 -26.13 10.05
CA CYS A 319 24.24 -26.64 11.01
C CYS A 319 24.46 -25.59 12.10
N GLY A 320 24.21 -25.97 13.36
CA GLY A 320 24.33 -25.04 14.50
C GLY A 320 25.76 -24.60 14.80
N THR A 321 26.77 -25.33 14.31
CA THR A 321 28.18 -24.94 14.43
C THR A 321 28.95 -25.17 13.12
N ILE A 322 29.86 -24.25 12.81
CA ILE A 322 30.81 -24.39 11.69
C ILE A 322 32.22 -24.36 12.23
N LYS A 323 33.00 -25.37 11.86
CA LYS A 323 34.41 -25.50 12.21
C LYS A 323 35.25 -25.12 11.00
N VAL A 324 36.00 -24.03 11.14
CA VAL A 324 36.78 -23.44 10.05
C VAL A 324 38.21 -23.96 10.08
N SER A 325 38.71 -24.35 8.93
CA SER A 325 40.12 -24.58 8.65
C SER A 325 40.59 -23.61 7.57
N ILE A 326 41.82 -23.12 7.67
CA ILE A 326 42.39 -22.23 6.67
C ILE A 326 43.17 -23.04 5.63
N ALA A 327 42.97 -22.74 4.36
CA ALA A 327 43.69 -23.36 3.25
C ALA A 327 44.23 -22.28 2.31
N ARG A 328 45.14 -22.67 1.40
CA ARG A 328 45.62 -21.73 0.38
C ARG A 328 44.47 -21.39 -0.56
N PRO A 329 44.25 -20.10 -0.92
CA PRO A 329 43.21 -19.70 -1.86
C PRO A 329 43.30 -20.43 -3.21
N SER A 330 44.52 -20.72 -3.69
CA SER A 330 44.75 -21.56 -4.88
C SER A 330 44.14 -22.96 -4.73
N ASP A 331 44.45 -23.64 -3.62
CA ASP A 331 44.10 -25.04 -3.39
C ASP A 331 42.58 -25.20 -3.21
N VAL A 332 41.93 -24.23 -2.55
CA VAL A 332 40.46 -24.23 -2.41
C VAL A 332 39.78 -24.03 -3.76
N ARG A 333 40.31 -23.15 -4.61
CA ARG A 333 39.77 -22.90 -5.94
C ARG A 333 39.87 -24.14 -6.84
N GLU A 334 41.04 -24.79 -6.84
CA GLU A 334 41.27 -26.03 -7.58
C GLU A 334 40.31 -27.14 -7.12
N ALA A 335 40.15 -27.31 -5.80
CA ALA A 335 39.24 -28.31 -5.26
C ALA A 335 37.77 -28.03 -5.61
N ILE A 336 37.32 -26.76 -5.56
CA ILE A 336 35.97 -26.39 -6.01
C ILE A 336 35.78 -26.73 -7.50
N ASP A 337 36.77 -26.43 -8.35
CA ASP A 337 36.69 -26.77 -9.77
C ASP A 337 36.53 -28.28 -9.99
N GLU A 338 37.30 -29.10 -9.27
CA GLU A 338 37.25 -30.54 -9.38
C GLU A 338 35.91 -31.13 -8.93
N PHE A 339 35.44 -30.80 -7.72
CA PHE A 339 34.23 -31.40 -7.16
C PHE A 339 32.95 -30.98 -7.91
N TYR A 340 32.77 -29.69 -8.23
CA TYR A 340 31.54 -29.24 -8.89
C TYR A 340 31.48 -29.61 -10.38
N GLN A 341 32.61 -29.80 -11.06
CA GLN A 341 32.61 -30.39 -12.41
C GLN A 341 32.13 -31.85 -12.40
N GLN A 342 32.55 -32.64 -11.41
CA GLN A 342 32.10 -34.03 -11.25
C GLN A 342 30.59 -34.09 -10.97
N ILE A 343 30.05 -33.15 -10.16
CA ILE A 343 28.62 -33.06 -9.83
C ILE A 343 27.77 -32.70 -11.06
N ARG A 344 28.16 -31.68 -11.83
CA ARG A 344 27.46 -31.28 -13.08
C ARG A 344 27.37 -32.41 -14.11
N THR A 345 28.37 -33.29 -14.13
CA THR A 345 28.41 -34.42 -15.06
C THR A 345 27.40 -35.52 -14.67
N ARG A 346 27.03 -35.63 -13.39
CA ARG A 346 26.00 -36.57 -12.90
C ARG A 346 24.56 -36.09 -13.15
N GLU A 347 24.29 -34.78 -13.06
CA GLU A 347 22.93 -34.22 -13.22
C GLU A 347 22.42 -34.26 -14.68
N ARG A 348 23.31 -34.18 -15.68
CA ARG A 348 22.96 -34.25 -17.11
C ARG A 348 22.37 -35.58 -17.58
N VAL A 349 22.44 -36.64 -16.78
CA VAL A 349 21.87 -37.95 -17.11
C VAL A 349 20.41 -38.08 -16.63
N GLY A 350 19.94 -37.18 -15.75
CA GLY A 350 18.59 -37.22 -15.16
C GLY A 350 17.49 -36.50 -15.95
N GLU A 351 17.82 -35.54 -16.83
CA GLU A 351 16.85 -34.63 -17.47
C GLU A 351 16.27 -35.11 -18.82
N ILE A 352 16.47 -36.37 -19.21
CA ILE A 352 15.97 -36.91 -20.51
C ILE A 352 14.55 -37.51 -20.40
N PHE A 353 13.95 -37.58 -19.21
CA PHE A 353 12.58 -38.10 -19.02
C PHE A 353 11.64 -37.06 -18.39
N GLU A 354 11.24 -36.05 -19.16
CA GLU A 354 9.92 -35.41 -19.00
C GLU A 354 9.70 -34.38 -20.13
N LYS A 355 9.09 -34.83 -21.23
CA LYS A 355 8.40 -34.00 -22.23
C LYS A 355 7.74 -34.93 -23.24
N LEU A 356 6.45 -35.20 -23.08
CA LEU A 356 5.48 -35.33 -24.18
C LEU A 356 4.09 -35.56 -23.56
N ASP A 357 3.26 -34.54 -23.57
CA ASP A 357 1.92 -34.63 -24.16
C ASP A 357 1.25 -33.26 -24.06
N LEU A 358 0.91 -32.70 -25.24
CA LEU A 358 -0.25 -31.86 -25.54
C LEU A 358 -0.11 -31.44 -27.02
N THR A 359 -0.90 -32.07 -27.88
CA THR A 359 -1.04 -31.73 -29.31
C THR A 359 -2.07 -30.60 -29.48
N PRO A 360 -1.80 -29.57 -30.32
CA PRO A 360 -2.81 -28.64 -30.79
C PRO A 360 -3.37 -29.05 -32.15
N GLY A 361 -4.70 -29.03 -32.28
CA GLY A 361 -5.43 -29.25 -33.55
C GLY A 361 -5.81 -27.94 -34.22
N SER A 362 -5.10 -27.65 -35.30
CA SER A 362 -5.42 -26.92 -36.56
C SER A 362 -6.44 -25.77 -36.61
N GLU A 363 -5.93 -24.68 -37.18
CA GLU A 363 -6.62 -23.56 -37.84
C GLU A 363 -7.50 -23.98 -39.03
N GLY A 364 -8.45 -23.10 -39.37
CA GLY A 364 -9.14 -23.06 -40.66
C GLY A 364 -10.00 -21.79 -40.78
N GLU A 365 -9.53 -20.82 -41.57
CA GLU A 365 -10.34 -19.76 -42.18
C GLU A 365 -11.12 -20.35 -43.37
N ASP A 366 -12.42 -20.02 -43.50
CA ASP A 366 -13.00 -19.42 -44.71
C ASP A 366 -14.51 -19.15 -44.55
N ASP A 367 -14.94 -18.10 -45.25
CA ASP A 367 -16.22 -17.39 -45.28
C ASP A 367 -17.51 -18.25 -45.33
N VAL A 368 -18.46 -18.02 -44.41
CA VAL A 368 -19.89 -18.41 -44.56
C VAL A 368 -20.84 -17.37 -43.95
N ASP A 369 -21.41 -16.56 -44.85
CA ASP A 369 -22.74 -15.97 -44.88
C ASP A 369 -23.29 -15.19 -43.65
N LEU A 370 -23.05 -13.88 -43.66
CA LEU A 370 -23.63 -12.83 -42.80
C LEU A 370 -25.17 -12.70 -42.90
N ALA A 371 -25.84 -13.38 -43.83
CA ALA A 371 -27.30 -13.36 -43.93
C ALA A 371 -28.01 -14.37 -43.02
N THR A 372 -27.33 -15.44 -42.59
CA THR A 372 -27.88 -16.46 -41.67
C THR A 372 -27.75 -16.11 -40.18
N LEU A 373 -27.02 -15.04 -39.84
CA LEU A 373 -26.87 -14.52 -38.47
C LEU A 373 -27.99 -13.54 -38.04
N ARG A 374 -28.94 -13.23 -38.93
CA ARG A 374 -29.93 -12.16 -38.69
C ARG A 374 -31.33 -12.61 -38.31
N GLN A 375 -31.66 -13.90 -38.35
CA GLN A 375 -32.97 -14.36 -37.90
C GLN A 375 -32.88 -15.70 -37.15
N GLN A 376 -33.11 -15.58 -35.83
CA GLN A 376 -33.62 -16.63 -34.94
C GLN A 376 -32.64 -17.71 -34.44
N VAL A 377 -31.81 -17.38 -33.44
CA VAL A 377 -31.71 -18.13 -32.17
C VAL A 377 -31.33 -17.16 -31.02
N GLU A 378 -32.37 -16.68 -30.34
CA GLU A 378 -32.51 -16.40 -28.89
C GLU A 378 -31.48 -15.59 -28.07
N ASP A 379 -31.97 -14.41 -27.66
CA ASP A 379 -31.66 -13.61 -26.46
C ASP A 379 -31.78 -14.36 -25.09
N ALA A 380 -31.66 -15.69 -25.04
CA ALA A 380 -32.08 -16.50 -23.90
C ALA A 380 -31.04 -16.61 -22.74
N PRO A 381 -29.73 -16.85 -22.96
CA PRO A 381 -28.81 -17.14 -21.85
C PRO A 381 -28.28 -15.89 -21.13
N VAL A 382 -27.87 -14.86 -21.88
CA VAL A 382 -27.23 -13.66 -21.30
C VAL A 382 -28.23 -12.80 -20.54
N VAL A 383 -29.46 -12.67 -21.05
CA VAL A 383 -30.54 -11.96 -20.34
C VAL A 383 -30.85 -12.66 -19.02
N ARG A 384 -30.99 -13.99 -19.01
CA ARG A 384 -31.19 -14.77 -17.79
C ARG A 384 -30.01 -14.61 -16.82
N LEU A 385 -28.78 -14.63 -17.32
CA LEU A 385 -27.58 -14.49 -16.49
C LEU A 385 -27.53 -13.13 -15.79
N VAL A 386 -27.78 -12.03 -16.53
CA VAL A 386 -27.81 -10.67 -15.95
C VAL A 386 -28.98 -10.51 -14.98
N ASN A 387 -30.16 -11.04 -15.30
CA ASN A 387 -31.31 -11.00 -14.40
C ASN A 387 -31.06 -11.79 -13.12
N LEU A 388 -30.46 -12.99 -13.21
CA LEU A 388 -30.08 -13.81 -12.06
C LEU A 388 -29.05 -13.10 -11.20
N MET A 389 -28.00 -12.53 -11.81
CA MET A 389 -26.98 -11.76 -11.12
C MET A 389 -27.58 -10.58 -10.32
N LEU A 390 -28.53 -9.86 -10.92
CA LEU A 390 -29.23 -8.77 -10.22
C LEU A 390 -30.13 -9.29 -9.10
N ALA A 391 -30.89 -10.37 -9.34
CA ALA A 391 -31.77 -10.95 -8.33
C ALA A 391 -30.98 -11.43 -7.09
N GLU A 392 -29.90 -12.19 -7.32
CA GLU A 392 -29.03 -12.71 -6.26
C GLU A 392 -28.37 -11.57 -5.47
N ALA A 393 -27.88 -10.52 -6.16
CA ALA A 393 -27.32 -9.35 -5.49
C ALA A 393 -28.33 -8.63 -4.57
N ILE A 394 -29.60 -8.53 -4.98
CA ILE A 394 -30.64 -7.88 -4.16
C ILE A 394 -31.07 -8.80 -3.01
N ASP A 395 -31.14 -10.13 -3.22
CA ASP A 395 -31.46 -11.11 -2.17
C ASP A 395 -30.38 -11.16 -1.09
N ASP A 396 -29.10 -11.15 -1.49
CA ASP A 396 -27.95 -11.10 -0.59
C ASP A 396 -27.71 -9.71 0.05
N ARG A 397 -28.56 -8.73 -0.27
CA ARG A 397 -28.46 -7.33 0.20
C ARG A 397 -27.09 -6.72 -0.12
N ALA A 398 -26.56 -7.03 -1.29
CA ALA A 398 -25.31 -6.45 -1.78
C ALA A 398 -25.47 -4.95 -2.00
N SER A 399 -24.47 -4.19 -1.55
CA SER A 399 -24.37 -2.74 -1.76
C SER A 399 -23.90 -2.39 -3.18
N ASP A 400 -22.98 -3.18 -3.73
CA ASP A 400 -22.42 -3.01 -5.07
C ASP A 400 -22.25 -4.38 -5.75
N VAL A 401 -22.46 -4.43 -7.07
CA VAL A 401 -22.13 -5.56 -7.95
C VAL A 401 -21.00 -5.12 -8.88
N HIS A 402 -19.91 -5.90 -8.90
CA HIS A 402 -18.72 -5.67 -9.71
C HIS A 402 -18.63 -6.75 -10.79
N VAL A 403 -18.58 -6.35 -12.06
CA VAL A 403 -18.30 -7.22 -13.21
C VAL A 403 -16.94 -6.83 -13.77
N GLU A 404 -15.93 -7.67 -13.57
CA GLU A 404 -14.52 -7.32 -13.72
C GLU A 404 -13.82 -8.25 -14.72
N PRO A 405 -13.37 -7.72 -15.87
CA PRO A 405 -12.63 -8.51 -16.85
C PRO A 405 -11.16 -8.66 -16.42
N LEU A 406 -10.70 -9.91 -16.29
CA LEU A 406 -9.28 -10.26 -16.15
C LEU A 406 -8.75 -10.82 -17.47
N ARG A 407 -7.44 -11.13 -17.55
CA ARG A 407 -6.80 -11.66 -18.76
C ARG A 407 -7.56 -12.84 -19.37
N ASP A 408 -7.74 -13.91 -18.59
CA ASP A 408 -8.26 -15.19 -19.09
C ASP A 408 -9.68 -15.52 -18.59
N ARG A 409 -10.26 -14.67 -17.74
CA ARG A 409 -11.56 -14.92 -17.09
C ARG A 409 -12.35 -13.64 -16.81
N LEU A 410 -13.67 -13.78 -16.69
CA LEU A 410 -14.56 -12.73 -16.16
C LEU A 410 -14.92 -13.09 -14.72
N VAL A 411 -14.83 -12.12 -13.81
CA VAL A 411 -15.16 -12.31 -12.39
C VAL A 411 -16.30 -11.38 -12.02
N VAL A 412 -17.30 -11.91 -11.32
CA VAL A 412 -18.37 -11.12 -10.73
C VAL A 412 -18.27 -11.19 -9.21
N ARG A 413 -18.21 -10.02 -8.57
CA ARG A 413 -18.10 -9.89 -7.11
C ARG A 413 -19.21 -9.03 -6.55
N PHE A 414 -19.76 -9.41 -5.40
CA PHE A 414 -20.72 -8.60 -4.66
C PHE A 414 -20.05 -7.97 -3.45
N ARG A 415 -20.38 -6.70 -3.17
CA ARG A 415 -19.99 -6.06 -1.92
C ARG A 415 -21.09 -6.25 -0.89
N ILE A 416 -20.90 -7.18 0.04
CA ILE A 416 -21.82 -7.48 1.13
C ILE A 416 -21.15 -7.03 2.43
N ASP A 417 -21.83 -6.21 3.23
CA ASP A 417 -21.30 -5.64 4.47
C ASP A 417 -19.89 -5.00 4.35
N GLY A 418 -19.62 -4.38 3.20
CA GLY A 418 -18.36 -3.70 2.88
C GLY A 418 -17.25 -4.59 2.31
N ILE A 419 -17.41 -5.92 2.30
CA ILE A 419 -16.42 -6.88 1.81
C ILE A 419 -16.81 -7.38 0.42
N LEU A 420 -15.83 -7.52 -0.47
CA LEU A 420 -16.04 -8.10 -1.80
C LEU A 420 -15.97 -9.62 -1.73
N HIS A 421 -17.06 -10.26 -2.14
CA HIS A 421 -17.19 -11.71 -2.26
C HIS A 421 -17.22 -12.08 -3.74
N GLU A 422 -16.42 -13.06 -4.14
CA GLU A 422 -16.49 -13.62 -5.49
C GLU A 422 -17.68 -14.58 -5.58
N VAL A 423 -18.65 -14.26 -6.44
CA VAL A 423 -19.94 -14.98 -6.49
C VAL A 423 -20.02 -15.90 -7.71
N MET A 424 -19.55 -15.43 -8.87
CA MET A 424 -19.62 -16.22 -10.09
C MET A 424 -18.51 -15.87 -11.08
N LYS A 425 -18.21 -16.82 -11.98
CA LYS A 425 -17.19 -16.70 -13.04
C LYS A 425 -17.80 -17.04 -14.41
N PRO A 426 -18.48 -16.09 -15.07
CA PRO A 426 -19.00 -16.34 -16.40
C PRO A 426 -17.87 -16.65 -17.40
N PRO A 427 -18.12 -17.47 -18.43
CA PRO A 427 -17.19 -17.67 -19.53
C PRO A 427 -16.73 -16.34 -20.15
N LYS A 428 -15.42 -16.19 -20.39
CA LYS A 428 -14.80 -14.93 -20.87
C LYS A 428 -15.41 -14.43 -22.19
N ASN A 429 -15.82 -15.33 -23.08
CA ASN A 429 -16.48 -15.00 -24.35
C ASN A 429 -17.84 -14.28 -24.17
N LEU A 430 -18.50 -14.41 -23.02
CA LEU A 430 -19.77 -13.73 -22.73
C LEU A 430 -19.60 -12.28 -22.25
N GLN A 431 -18.38 -11.82 -21.95
CA GLN A 431 -18.10 -10.49 -21.41
C GLN A 431 -18.77 -9.37 -22.21
N MET A 432 -18.58 -9.36 -23.53
CA MET A 432 -19.12 -8.30 -24.40
C MET A 432 -20.65 -8.28 -24.38
N ALA A 433 -21.28 -9.45 -24.36
CA ALA A 433 -22.74 -9.57 -24.31
C ALA A 433 -23.30 -9.12 -22.95
N ILE A 434 -22.64 -9.46 -21.84
CA ILE A 434 -23.02 -9.04 -20.49
C ILE A 434 -22.93 -7.51 -20.36
N VAL A 435 -21.79 -6.91 -20.75
CA VAL A 435 -21.60 -5.45 -20.70
C VAL A 435 -22.63 -4.74 -21.58
N SER A 436 -22.85 -5.23 -22.81
CA SER A 436 -23.84 -4.65 -23.72
C SER A 436 -25.25 -4.72 -23.15
N ARG A 437 -25.63 -5.85 -22.52
CA ARG A 437 -26.95 -6.00 -21.89
C ARG A 437 -27.13 -5.01 -20.75
N ILE A 438 -26.12 -4.82 -19.90
CA ILE A 438 -26.17 -3.85 -18.81
C ILE A 438 -26.26 -2.41 -19.36
N LYS A 439 -25.50 -2.08 -20.40
CA LYS A 439 -25.57 -0.77 -21.07
C LYS A 439 -26.97 -0.47 -21.61
N VAL A 440 -27.60 -1.45 -22.26
CA VAL A 440 -28.99 -1.32 -22.75
C VAL A 440 -29.97 -1.06 -21.59
N LEU A 441 -29.85 -1.80 -20.48
CA LEU A 441 -30.73 -1.61 -19.32
C LEU A 441 -30.57 -0.23 -18.67
N ALA A 442 -29.37 0.36 -18.73
CA ALA A 442 -29.02 1.64 -18.12
C ALA A 442 -29.07 2.84 -19.08
N ASP A 443 -29.62 2.66 -20.29
CA ASP A 443 -29.68 3.67 -21.36
C ASP A 443 -28.32 4.28 -21.74
N LEU A 444 -27.30 3.41 -21.86
CA LEU A 444 -25.92 3.77 -22.21
C LEU A 444 -25.59 3.44 -23.66
N ASP A 445 -24.65 4.19 -24.25
CA ASP A 445 -24.21 3.97 -25.63
C ASP A 445 -23.31 2.72 -25.73
N ILE A 446 -23.77 1.74 -26.50
CA ILE A 446 -23.10 0.46 -26.73
C ILE A 446 -21.86 0.62 -27.63
N ALA A 447 -21.86 1.60 -28.53
CA ALA A 447 -20.76 1.86 -29.46
C ALA A 447 -19.56 2.50 -28.74
N THR A 448 -19.81 3.33 -27.73
CA THR A 448 -18.76 3.95 -26.93
C THR A 448 -18.16 2.97 -25.93
N ARG A 449 -16.90 2.54 -26.18
CA ARG A 449 -16.18 1.57 -25.32
C ARG A 449 -14.87 2.08 -24.74
N LEU A 450 -14.39 3.23 -25.21
CA LEU A 450 -13.11 3.84 -24.81
C LEU A 450 -13.29 5.00 -23.84
N LEU A 451 -14.52 5.26 -23.40
CA LEU A 451 -14.84 6.33 -22.45
C LEU A 451 -15.71 5.78 -21.33
N PRO A 452 -15.49 6.24 -20.07
CA PRO A 452 -16.39 5.92 -18.97
C PRO A 452 -17.80 6.43 -19.25
N GLN A 453 -18.80 5.67 -18.84
CA GLN A 453 -20.22 6.08 -18.93
C GLN A 453 -20.93 5.77 -17.61
N ASP A 454 -21.90 6.61 -17.26
CA ASP A 454 -22.70 6.45 -16.05
C ASP A 454 -24.18 6.53 -16.42
N GLY A 455 -24.97 5.58 -15.92
CA GLY A 455 -26.39 5.43 -16.21
C GLY A 455 -27.16 5.03 -14.96
N ARG A 456 -28.48 4.89 -15.11
CA ARG A 456 -29.37 4.42 -14.04
C ARG A 456 -30.39 3.47 -14.63
N LEU A 457 -30.80 2.49 -13.83
CA LEU A 457 -31.94 1.65 -14.12
C LEU A 457 -32.69 1.36 -12.81
N THR A 458 -33.98 1.10 -12.91
CA THR A 458 -34.80 0.76 -11.75
C THR A 458 -35.33 -0.66 -11.91
N VAL A 459 -35.18 -1.48 -10.88
CA VAL A 459 -35.69 -2.85 -10.83
C VAL A 459 -36.91 -2.87 -9.91
N HIS A 460 -38.06 -3.26 -10.46
CA HIS A 460 -39.29 -3.43 -9.70
C HIS A 460 -39.46 -4.91 -9.32
N LEU A 461 -39.46 -5.19 -8.03
CA LEU A 461 -39.82 -6.50 -7.45
C LEU A 461 -41.18 -6.38 -6.74
N PRO A 462 -41.90 -7.49 -6.50
CA PRO A 462 -43.26 -7.45 -5.94
C PRO A 462 -43.40 -6.66 -4.63
N GLU A 463 -42.37 -6.67 -3.77
CA GLU A 463 -42.39 -6.03 -2.45
C GLU A 463 -41.35 -4.91 -2.29
N ARG A 464 -40.51 -4.67 -3.31
CA ARG A 464 -39.41 -3.70 -3.22
C ARG A 464 -39.05 -3.07 -4.56
N GLU A 465 -38.66 -1.81 -4.54
CA GLU A 465 -38.13 -1.10 -5.70
C GLU A 465 -36.66 -0.78 -5.47
N VAL A 466 -35.79 -1.16 -6.40
CA VAL A 466 -34.34 -0.96 -6.27
C VAL A 466 -33.87 -0.04 -7.38
N ASP A 467 -33.37 1.15 -7.01
CA ASP A 467 -32.63 2.01 -7.94
C ASP A 467 -31.22 1.49 -8.09
N ILE A 468 -30.73 1.35 -9.31
CA ILE A 468 -29.38 0.88 -9.58
C ILE A 468 -28.64 1.92 -10.40
N ARG A 469 -27.53 2.42 -9.86
CA ARG A 469 -26.61 3.30 -10.59
C ARG A 469 -25.54 2.45 -11.24
N VAL A 470 -25.37 2.60 -12.55
CA VAL A 470 -24.42 1.82 -13.33
C VAL A 470 -23.27 2.71 -13.76
N SER A 471 -22.05 2.26 -13.55
CA SER A 471 -20.83 2.89 -14.08
C SER A 471 -20.06 1.87 -14.91
N THR A 472 -19.71 2.25 -16.15
CA THR A 472 -18.86 1.48 -17.05
C THR A 472 -17.53 2.19 -17.22
N LEU A 473 -16.46 1.41 -17.27
CA LEU A 473 -15.11 1.94 -17.22
C LEU A 473 -14.16 1.05 -18.04
N PRO A 474 -13.48 1.58 -19.08
CA PRO A 474 -12.53 0.81 -19.88
C PRO A 474 -11.28 0.40 -19.07
N THR A 475 -10.86 -0.86 -19.17
CA THR A 475 -9.62 -1.42 -18.59
C THR A 475 -8.84 -2.21 -19.65
N ALA A 476 -7.61 -2.62 -19.32
CA ALA A 476 -6.72 -3.38 -20.21
C ALA A 476 -7.36 -4.65 -20.83
N TYR A 477 -8.37 -5.26 -20.19
CA TYR A 477 -9.02 -6.49 -20.64
C TYR A 477 -10.49 -6.32 -21.04
N GLY A 478 -10.93 -5.07 -21.18
CA GLY A 478 -12.27 -4.66 -21.61
C GLY A 478 -12.98 -3.78 -20.58
N GLU A 479 -14.31 -3.68 -20.67
CA GLU A 479 -15.05 -2.76 -19.80
C GLU A 479 -15.40 -3.41 -18.46
N LYS A 480 -14.95 -2.77 -17.37
CA LYS A 480 -15.42 -3.05 -16.02
C LYS A 480 -16.75 -2.35 -15.80
N VAL A 481 -17.68 -3.05 -15.15
CA VAL A 481 -18.99 -2.52 -14.77
C VAL A 481 -19.16 -2.58 -13.28
N VAL A 482 -19.63 -1.49 -12.69
CA VAL A 482 -20.03 -1.43 -11.27
C VAL A 482 -21.47 -0.96 -11.22
N MET A 483 -22.31 -1.71 -10.50
CA MET A 483 -23.71 -1.39 -10.27
C MET A 483 -23.93 -1.21 -8.77
N ARG A 484 -24.32 0.00 -8.36
CA ARG A 484 -24.63 0.31 -6.95
C ARG A 484 -26.12 0.25 -6.73
N LEU A 485 -26.56 -0.57 -5.78
CA LEU A 485 -27.96 -0.86 -5.50
C LEU A 485 -28.47 0.03 -4.35
N PHE A 486 -29.62 0.64 -4.54
CA PHE A 486 -30.34 1.44 -3.54
C PHE A 486 -31.75 0.91 -3.39
N ASP A 487 -32.05 0.26 -2.27
CA ASP A 487 -33.39 -0.21 -1.95
C ASP A 487 -34.28 0.98 -1.54
N LYS A 488 -35.25 1.36 -2.37
CA LYS A 488 -36.15 2.49 -2.10
C LYS A 488 -37.19 2.16 -1.02
N THR A 489 -37.39 0.88 -0.72
CA THR A 489 -38.42 0.39 0.19
C THR A 489 -37.86 0.21 1.60
N SER A 490 -38.15 1.19 2.45
CA SER A 490 -37.98 1.19 3.91
C SER A 490 -36.61 1.64 4.48
N PHE A 491 -36.25 2.90 4.27
CA PHE A 491 -35.43 3.58 5.29
C PHE A 491 -36.30 4.02 6.47
N SER A 492 -36.75 3.06 7.29
CA SER A 492 -37.38 3.31 8.59
C SER A 492 -36.45 2.86 9.71
N ARG A 493 -35.24 3.46 9.80
CA ARG A 493 -34.36 3.23 10.95
C ARG A 493 -34.72 4.19 12.07
N GLN A 494 -35.08 3.62 13.22
CA GLN A 494 -35.20 4.37 14.48
C GLN A 494 -33.81 4.58 15.07
N VAL A 495 -33.59 5.68 15.78
CA VAL A 495 -32.30 5.97 16.42
C VAL A 495 -31.88 4.85 17.40
N SER A 496 -32.85 4.22 18.07
CA SER A 496 -32.66 3.06 18.95
C SER A 496 -32.02 1.84 18.26
N THR A 497 -32.15 1.73 16.93
CA THR A 497 -31.64 0.60 16.14
C THR A 497 -30.25 0.86 15.54
N LEU A 498 -29.65 2.03 15.78
CA LEU A 498 -28.36 2.41 15.22
C LEU A 498 -27.15 1.81 15.95
N GLY A 499 -27.37 1.13 17.08
CA GLY A 499 -26.27 0.65 17.93
C GLY A 499 -25.69 1.73 18.85
N LEU A 500 -26.43 2.81 19.11
CA LEU A 500 -26.14 3.74 20.20
C LEU A 500 -26.63 3.08 21.50
N ASP A 501 -25.71 2.66 22.35
CA ASP A 501 -26.00 1.97 23.61
C ASP A 501 -25.61 2.80 24.84
N GLY A 502 -26.00 2.32 26.01
CA GLY A 502 -25.69 2.92 27.31
C GLY A 502 -26.05 4.40 27.39
N THR A 503 -25.03 5.24 27.58
CA THR A 503 -25.17 6.69 27.75
C THR A 503 -25.27 7.46 26.44
N LEU A 504 -24.90 6.87 25.30
CA LEU A 504 -24.83 7.58 24.01
C LEU A 504 -26.20 7.89 23.43
N LEU A 505 -27.15 6.94 23.50
CA LEU A 505 -28.49 7.13 22.97
C LEU A 505 -29.22 8.31 23.65
N PRO A 506 -29.31 8.40 25.00
CA PRO A 506 -29.93 9.54 25.65
C PRO A 506 -29.26 10.89 25.32
N LEU A 507 -27.94 10.92 25.17
CA LEU A 507 -27.21 12.13 24.80
C LEU A 507 -27.56 12.59 23.38
N PHE A 508 -27.60 11.66 22.43
CA PHE A 508 -27.96 11.97 21.05
C PHE A 508 -29.42 12.39 20.93
N GLN A 509 -30.34 11.70 21.61
CA GLN A 509 -31.76 12.09 21.65
C GLN A 509 -31.95 13.48 22.25
N ARG A 510 -31.25 13.80 23.34
CA ARG A 510 -31.28 15.14 23.94
C ARG A 510 -30.77 16.22 22.99
N ALA A 511 -29.77 15.90 22.16
CA ALA A 511 -29.22 16.84 21.20
C ALA A 511 -30.19 17.11 20.04
N ILE A 512 -30.76 16.08 19.41
CA ILE A 512 -31.65 16.25 18.25
C ILE A 512 -33.00 16.92 18.61
N HIS A 513 -33.39 16.88 19.89
CA HIS A 513 -34.57 17.58 20.40
C HIS A 513 -34.30 19.02 20.86
N GLN A 514 -33.08 19.53 20.71
CA GLN A 514 -32.81 20.96 20.96
C GLN A 514 -33.59 21.85 19.98
N PRO A 515 -34.03 23.04 20.42
CA PRO A 515 -34.72 23.98 19.55
C PRO A 515 -33.82 24.51 18.43
N TYR A 516 -32.53 24.70 18.73
CA TYR A 516 -31.53 25.19 17.79
C TYR A 516 -30.13 24.68 18.16
N GLY A 517 -29.17 24.92 17.28
CA GLY A 517 -27.78 24.52 17.44
C GLY A 517 -27.33 23.58 16.34
N MET A 518 -26.05 23.22 16.35
CA MET A 518 -25.43 22.43 15.29
C MET A 518 -25.02 21.05 15.79
N ILE A 519 -25.47 20.01 15.09
CA ILE A 519 -25.08 18.62 15.33
C ILE A 519 -24.27 18.13 14.13
N LEU A 520 -23.05 17.67 14.40
CA LEU A 520 -22.11 17.24 13.38
C LEU A 520 -21.79 15.76 13.53
N ILE A 521 -21.90 15.02 12.44
CA ILE A 521 -21.46 13.62 12.39
C ILE A 521 -20.24 13.51 11.48
N SER A 522 -19.15 12.97 12.02
CA SER A 522 -17.90 12.77 11.30
C SER A 522 -17.56 11.29 11.10
N GLY A 523 -16.73 11.05 10.09
CA GLY A 523 -16.21 9.74 9.73
C GLY A 523 -16.02 9.58 8.22
N PRO A 524 -15.30 8.54 7.79
CA PRO A 524 -14.99 8.29 6.39
C PRO A 524 -16.23 7.86 5.60
N THR A 525 -16.06 7.65 4.30
CA THR A 525 -17.12 7.07 3.46
C THR A 525 -17.52 5.70 4.00
N GLY A 526 -18.83 5.41 3.97
CA GLY A 526 -19.35 4.12 4.44
C GLY A 526 -19.44 3.98 5.97
N SER A 527 -19.18 5.02 6.76
CA SER A 527 -19.33 4.96 8.22
C SER A 527 -20.77 5.09 8.73
N GLY A 528 -21.76 5.19 7.84
CA GLY A 528 -23.18 5.28 8.19
C GLY A 528 -23.67 6.67 8.59
N LYS A 529 -22.96 7.76 8.26
CA LYS A 529 -23.35 9.13 8.64
C LYS A 529 -24.75 9.52 8.16
N THR A 530 -25.03 9.32 6.87
CA THR A 530 -26.34 9.63 6.27
C THR A 530 -27.45 8.81 6.91
N THR A 531 -27.19 7.53 7.22
CA THR A 531 -28.11 6.65 7.95
C THR A 531 -28.47 7.23 9.32
N THR A 532 -27.49 7.71 10.09
CA THR A 532 -27.72 8.33 11.40
C THR A 532 -28.48 9.65 11.28
N LEU A 533 -28.15 10.50 10.30
CA LEU A 533 -28.88 11.74 10.05
C LEU A 533 -30.34 11.50 9.67
N TYR A 534 -30.62 10.53 8.81
CA TYR A 534 -31.98 10.19 8.40
C TYR A 534 -32.80 9.62 9.56
N ALA A 535 -32.17 8.80 10.42
CA ALA A 535 -32.82 8.31 11.63
C ALA A 535 -33.15 9.45 12.60
N ALA A 536 -32.25 10.43 12.76
CA ALA A 536 -32.51 11.63 13.55
C ALA A 536 -33.67 12.46 12.99
N LEU A 537 -33.69 12.68 11.66
CA LEU A 537 -34.80 13.37 10.99
C LEU A 537 -36.12 12.65 11.20
N ASN A 538 -36.15 11.32 11.06
CA ASN A 538 -37.35 10.51 11.30
C ASN A 538 -37.85 10.59 12.74
N GLU A 539 -36.97 10.64 13.73
CA GLU A 539 -37.33 10.75 15.15
C GLU A 539 -37.95 12.12 15.48
N ILE A 540 -37.39 13.19 14.93
CA ILE A 540 -37.87 14.56 15.21
C ILE A 540 -38.94 15.06 14.24
N ARG A 541 -39.27 14.25 13.24
CA ARG A 541 -40.31 14.56 12.25
C ARG A 541 -41.66 14.69 12.96
N SER A 542 -42.31 15.83 12.74
CA SER A 542 -43.61 16.15 13.31
C SER A 542 -44.33 17.11 12.38
N VAL A 543 -45.67 17.06 12.37
CA VAL A 543 -46.51 18.03 11.64
C VAL A 543 -46.33 19.46 12.13
N HIS A 544 -45.68 19.66 13.28
CA HIS A 544 -45.38 20.95 13.88
C HIS A 544 -43.98 21.48 13.59
N ARG A 545 -43.15 20.75 12.82
CA ARG A 545 -41.80 21.17 12.46
C ARG A 545 -41.62 21.15 10.95
N ASN A 546 -41.07 22.22 10.40
CA ASN A 546 -40.69 22.31 9.00
C ASN A 546 -39.25 21.81 8.82
N LEU A 547 -39.11 20.61 8.26
CA LEU A 547 -37.82 19.95 8.02
C LEU A 547 -37.43 20.13 6.54
N LEU A 548 -36.28 20.76 6.30
CA LEU A 548 -35.71 20.93 4.96
C LEU A 548 -34.29 20.35 4.87
N THR A 549 -33.96 19.71 3.75
CA THR A 549 -32.62 19.15 3.51
C THR A 549 -32.01 19.65 2.21
N VAL A 550 -30.68 19.63 2.12
CA VAL A 550 -29.93 19.77 0.88
C VAL A 550 -28.91 18.64 0.75
N GLU A 551 -28.95 17.88 -0.35
CA GLU A 551 -28.24 16.61 -0.50
C GLU A 551 -27.69 16.38 -1.93
N ASP A 552 -26.54 15.70 -2.05
CA ASP A 552 -25.92 15.35 -3.34
C ASP A 552 -25.47 13.87 -3.39
N PRO A 553 -26.33 12.94 -3.81
CA PRO A 553 -27.76 13.07 -4.07
C PRO A 553 -28.65 12.75 -2.86
N ILE A 554 -29.96 12.92 -3.03
CA ILE A 554 -30.96 12.35 -2.10
C ILE A 554 -30.85 10.83 -2.17
N GLU A 555 -30.55 10.19 -1.04
CA GLU A 555 -30.36 8.72 -0.97
C GLU A 555 -31.69 7.99 -0.80
N TYR A 556 -32.58 8.51 0.06
CA TYR A 556 -33.94 8.00 0.24
C TYR A 556 -34.91 9.16 0.41
N HIS A 557 -36.15 8.95 -0.06
CA HIS A 557 -37.23 9.88 0.20
C HIS A 557 -37.78 9.68 1.62
N ILE A 558 -37.76 10.75 2.42
CA ILE A 558 -38.38 10.78 3.74
C ILE A 558 -39.70 11.52 3.62
N ASP A 559 -40.80 10.80 3.83
CA ASP A 559 -42.13 11.42 3.86
C ASP A 559 -42.21 12.51 4.94
N GLY A 560 -42.86 13.63 4.64
CA GLY A 560 -42.95 14.80 5.54
C GLY A 560 -41.65 15.62 5.68
N VAL A 561 -40.62 15.36 4.87
CA VAL A 561 -39.39 16.17 4.83
C VAL A 561 -39.18 16.72 3.41
N ASN A 562 -38.93 18.03 3.30
CA ASN A 562 -38.70 18.66 2.00
C ASN A 562 -37.21 18.54 1.63
N GLN A 563 -36.90 17.64 0.68
CA GLN A 563 -35.51 17.34 0.31
C GLN A 563 -35.10 18.01 -1.00
N VAL A 564 -34.03 18.80 -0.98
CA VAL A 564 -33.48 19.50 -2.15
C VAL A 564 -32.24 18.77 -2.66
N HIS A 565 -32.24 18.39 -3.94
CA HIS A 565 -31.04 17.86 -4.58
C HIS A 565 -30.11 19.00 -5.02
N ALA A 566 -28.89 19.04 -4.48
CA ALA A 566 -27.85 19.91 -5.00
C ALA A 566 -27.40 19.41 -6.38
N ASN A 567 -27.43 20.30 -7.37
CA ASN A 567 -27.11 19.99 -8.75
C ASN A 567 -26.27 21.12 -9.35
N ALA A 568 -24.95 20.89 -9.39
CA ALA A 568 -23.99 21.85 -9.93
C ALA A 568 -24.25 22.18 -11.41
N LYS A 569 -24.81 21.25 -12.20
CA LYS A 569 -25.05 21.46 -13.65
C LYS A 569 -26.05 22.57 -13.93
N VAL A 570 -27.02 22.76 -13.04
CA VAL A 570 -28.04 23.83 -13.12
C VAL A 570 -27.73 25.00 -12.18
N GLY A 571 -26.54 25.02 -11.57
CA GLY A 571 -26.09 26.06 -10.66
C GLY A 571 -26.76 26.02 -9.28
N MET A 572 -27.29 24.87 -8.85
CA MET A 572 -27.85 24.66 -7.50
C MET A 572 -26.78 24.04 -6.58
N SER A 573 -25.91 24.87 -5.98
CA SER A 573 -24.90 24.42 -5.00
C SER A 573 -25.48 24.25 -3.59
N PHE A 574 -24.74 23.59 -2.69
CA PHE A 574 -25.09 23.48 -1.27
C PHE A 574 -25.38 24.85 -0.65
N ALA A 575 -24.44 25.82 -0.75
CA ALA A 575 -24.62 27.17 -0.23
C ALA A 575 -25.86 27.90 -0.81
N ARG A 576 -26.12 27.76 -2.13
CA ARG A 576 -27.28 28.40 -2.76
C ARG A 576 -28.61 27.79 -2.30
N ALA A 577 -28.67 26.47 -2.19
CA ALA A 577 -29.82 25.76 -1.65
C ALA A 577 -30.04 26.12 -0.19
N LEU A 578 -28.98 26.13 0.65
CA LEU A 578 -29.05 26.53 2.07
C LEU A 578 -29.65 27.94 2.23
N ARG A 579 -29.16 28.92 1.46
CA ARG A 579 -29.72 30.29 1.48
C ARG A 579 -31.19 30.31 1.12
N SER A 580 -31.62 29.44 0.23
CA SER A 580 -33.01 29.37 -0.21
C SER A 580 -33.88 28.71 0.86
N ILE A 581 -33.39 27.63 1.48
CA ILE A 581 -34.01 26.98 2.63
C ILE A 581 -34.26 27.96 3.78
N LEU A 582 -33.31 28.86 4.08
CA LEU A 582 -33.51 29.88 5.13
C LEU A 582 -34.66 30.88 4.87
N ARG A 583 -35.17 30.95 3.64
CA ARG A 583 -36.37 31.76 3.30
C ARG A 583 -37.64 30.90 3.23
N GLN A 584 -37.58 29.65 3.67
CA GLN A 584 -38.71 28.72 3.69
C GLN A 584 -39.22 28.47 5.12
N ASP A 585 -38.83 29.30 6.09
CA ASP A 585 -39.22 29.16 7.50
C ASP A 585 -38.91 27.76 8.09
N PRO A 586 -37.66 27.27 7.99
CA PRO A 586 -37.29 25.96 8.53
C PRO A 586 -37.27 25.97 10.06
N ASP A 587 -37.60 24.84 10.69
CA ASP A 587 -37.24 24.57 12.09
C ASP A 587 -35.95 23.74 12.16
N VAL A 588 -35.79 22.81 11.20
CA VAL A 588 -34.65 21.91 11.10
C VAL A 588 -34.09 21.97 9.69
N ILE A 589 -32.78 22.11 9.60
CA ILE A 589 -32.04 22.11 8.35
C ILE A 589 -31.04 20.95 8.38
N MET A 590 -31.10 20.07 7.39
CA MET A 590 -30.05 19.07 7.18
C MET A 590 -29.22 19.43 5.94
N VAL A 591 -27.91 19.56 6.15
CA VAL A 591 -26.93 19.75 5.07
C VAL A 591 -26.20 18.43 4.90
N GLY A 592 -26.30 17.80 3.73
CA GLY A 592 -25.72 16.48 3.49
C GLY A 592 -24.23 16.40 3.88
N GLU A 593 -23.48 17.46 3.56
CA GLU A 593 -22.11 17.65 4.02
C GLU A 593 -21.67 19.11 3.92
N ILE A 594 -20.76 19.51 4.80
CA ILE A 594 -20.07 20.81 4.70
C ILE A 594 -18.67 20.57 4.14
N ARG A 595 -18.45 21.04 2.91
CA ARG A 595 -17.17 20.90 2.18
C ARG A 595 -16.39 22.21 2.05
N ASP A 596 -17.08 23.34 2.13
CA ASP A 596 -16.52 24.65 1.82
C ASP A 596 -16.86 25.71 2.86
N ALA A 597 -16.07 26.79 2.85
CA ALA A 597 -16.16 27.92 3.77
C ALA A 597 -17.54 28.60 3.74
N GLU A 598 -18.12 28.73 2.54
CA GLU A 598 -19.39 29.43 2.34
C GLU A 598 -20.54 28.66 2.97
N THR A 599 -20.63 27.36 2.71
CA THR A 599 -21.63 26.46 3.30
C THR A 599 -21.45 26.37 4.82
N ALA A 600 -20.20 26.29 5.29
CA ALA A 600 -19.88 26.28 6.72
C ALA A 600 -20.36 27.55 7.43
N ASP A 601 -20.05 28.73 6.86
CA ASP A 601 -20.45 30.04 7.41
C ASP A 601 -21.97 30.18 7.50
N ILE A 602 -22.70 29.81 6.44
CA ILE A 602 -24.16 29.87 6.44
C ILE A 602 -24.74 28.88 7.46
N ALA A 603 -24.24 27.64 7.51
CA ALA A 603 -24.75 26.61 8.41
C ALA A 603 -24.56 27.01 9.89
N VAL A 604 -23.38 27.52 10.25
CA VAL A 604 -23.07 27.99 11.61
C VAL A 604 -23.94 29.19 11.99
N LYS A 605 -24.10 30.17 11.09
CA LYS A 605 -25.01 31.31 11.34
C LYS A 605 -26.47 30.86 11.48
N SER A 606 -26.91 29.90 10.67
CA SER A 606 -28.27 29.34 10.76
C SER A 606 -28.53 28.72 12.13
N ALA A 607 -27.57 27.97 12.66
CA ALA A 607 -27.65 27.39 14.00
C ALA A 607 -27.77 28.46 15.10
N LEU A 608 -27.06 29.58 14.95
CA LEU A 608 -27.09 30.71 15.89
C LEU A 608 -28.36 31.56 15.78
N THR A 609 -29.06 31.53 14.63
CA THR A 609 -30.31 32.26 14.42
C THR A 609 -31.55 31.42 14.73
N GLY A 610 -31.43 30.39 15.57
CA GLY A 610 -32.58 29.65 16.08
C GLY A 610 -33.00 28.41 15.29
N HIS A 611 -32.16 27.90 14.37
CA HIS A 611 -32.43 26.67 13.64
C HIS A 611 -31.65 25.49 14.22
N LEU A 612 -32.23 24.29 14.19
CA LEU A 612 -31.46 23.07 14.42
C LEU A 612 -30.80 22.64 13.11
N VAL A 613 -29.47 22.62 13.07
CA VAL A 613 -28.69 22.28 11.89
C VAL A 613 -28.02 20.92 12.07
N LEU A 614 -28.34 19.97 11.20
CA LEU A 614 -27.74 18.65 11.14
C LEU A 614 -26.80 18.59 9.94
N SER A 615 -25.55 18.14 10.11
CA SER A 615 -24.65 17.99 8.97
C SER A 615 -23.58 16.93 9.18
N THR A 616 -22.95 16.52 8.08
CA THR A 616 -21.71 15.76 8.12
C THR A 616 -20.48 16.62 7.83
N VAL A 617 -19.34 16.21 8.37
CA VAL A 617 -18.02 16.74 8.06
C VAL A 617 -17.04 15.57 7.94
N HIS A 618 -16.23 15.55 6.88
CA HIS A 618 -15.18 14.54 6.75
C HIS A 618 -14.02 14.87 7.68
N ALA A 619 -14.05 14.25 8.86
CA ALA A 619 -12.99 14.26 9.85
C ALA A 619 -12.83 12.84 10.43
N ASN A 620 -11.63 12.53 10.92
CA ASN A 620 -11.33 11.21 11.44
C ASN A 620 -11.87 10.98 12.86
N ASP A 621 -12.02 12.05 13.65
CA ASP A 621 -12.46 12.03 15.03
C ASP A 621 -13.36 13.24 15.36
N ALA A 622 -13.89 13.28 16.59
CA ALA A 622 -14.81 14.33 17.02
C ALA A 622 -14.10 15.69 17.19
N PRO A 623 -12.95 15.81 17.90
CA PRO A 623 -12.25 17.08 18.02
C PRO A 623 -11.80 17.67 16.67
N GLY A 624 -11.34 16.83 15.75
CA GLY A 624 -10.91 17.20 14.41
C GLY A 624 -12.03 17.79 13.56
N THR A 625 -13.29 17.49 13.88
CA THR A 625 -14.44 18.12 13.23
C THR A 625 -14.54 19.61 13.57
N VAL A 626 -14.26 19.97 14.82
CA VAL A 626 -14.21 21.37 15.28
C VAL A 626 -13.05 22.10 14.60
N THR A 627 -11.87 21.48 14.57
CA THR A 627 -10.70 22.02 13.87
C THR A 627 -11.01 22.24 12.39
N ARG A 628 -11.72 21.30 11.74
CA ARG A 628 -12.05 21.42 10.31
C ARG A 628 -12.96 22.61 10.01
N LEU A 629 -13.91 22.96 10.89
CA LEU A 629 -14.71 24.18 10.74
C LEU A 629 -13.86 25.44 10.83
N VAL A 630 -12.91 25.47 11.77
CA VAL A 630 -11.98 26.59 11.92
C VAL A 630 -11.06 26.71 10.71
N ASP A 631 -10.56 25.59 10.18
CA ASP A 631 -9.71 25.53 8.99
C ASP A 631 -10.47 25.97 7.72
N MET A 632 -11.78 25.73 7.66
CA MET A 632 -12.67 26.25 6.61
C MET A 632 -12.92 27.77 6.75
N GLY A 633 -12.36 28.43 7.76
CA GLY A 633 -12.46 29.87 7.94
C GLY A 633 -13.60 30.33 8.84
N VAL A 634 -14.30 29.42 9.53
CA VAL A 634 -15.32 29.81 10.51
C VAL A 634 -14.62 30.33 11.78
N PRO A 635 -14.92 31.56 12.24
CA PRO A 635 -14.36 32.09 13.47
C PRO A 635 -14.59 31.20 14.68
N ARG A 636 -13.53 30.97 15.48
CA ARG A 636 -13.55 30.05 16.65
C ARG A 636 -14.70 30.33 17.63
N TYR A 637 -15.01 31.61 17.86
CA TYR A 637 -16.09 32.00 18.76
C TYR A 637 -17.47 31.60 18.23
N LEU A 638 -17.69 31.62 16.90
CA LEU A 638 -18.94 31.15 16.31
C LEU A 638 -19.08 29.63 16.42
N VAL A 639 -17.98 28.91 16.18
CA VAL A 639 -17.97 27.44 16.35
C VAL A 639 -18.30 27.06 17.79
N GLY A 640 -17.66 27.72 18.76
CA GLY A 640 -17.89 27.47 20.19
C GLY A 640 -19.30 27.81 20.68
N SER A 641 -20.00 28.73 20.00
CA SER A 641 -21.39 29.07 20.33
C SER A 641 -22.43 28.25 19.57
N ALA A 642 -22.12 27.76 18.37
CA ALA A 642 -23.08 27.09 17.50
C ALA A 642 -23.12 25.57 17.69
N VAL A 643 -21.98 24.93 17.95
CA VAL A 643 -21.87 23.46 17.97
C VAL A 643 -22.39 22.90 19.29
N THR A 644 -23.43 22.06 19.21
CA THR A 644 -24.07 21.40 20.35
C THR A 644 -23.54 19.99 20.57
N LEU A 645 -23.31 19.25 19.49
CA LEU A 645 -22.84 17.86 19.54
C LEU A 645 -21.95 17.56 18.34
N VAL A 646 -20.83 16.87 18.59
CA VAL A 646 -20.05 16.21 17.54
C VAL A 646 -19.99 14.71 17.83
N MET A 647 -20.35 13.90 16.84
CA MET A 647 -20.27 12.44 16.90
C MET A 647 -19.30 11.94 15.83
N ALA A 648 -18.26 11.20 16.24
CA ALA A 648 -17.41 10.47 15.30
C ALA A 648 -17.92 9.03 15.19
N GLN A 649 -18.26 8.59 13.98
CA GLN A 649 -18.89 7.31 13.74
C GLN A 649 -18.04 6.38 12.86
N ARG A 650 -18.07 5.10 13.18
CA ARG A 650 -17.57 3.98 12.36
C ARG A 650 -18.58 2.84 12.41
N LEU A 651 -18.61 2.02 11.35
CA LEU A 651 -19.34 0.76 11.36
C LEU A 651 -18.34 -0.38 11.57
N VAL A 652 -18.66 -1.27 12.50
CA VAL A 652 -17.93 -2.51 12.74
C VAL A 652 -18.81 -3.69 12.37
N ARG A 653 -18.18 -4.78 11.93
CA ARG A 653 -18.90 -6.01 11.59
C ARG A 653 -19.40 -6.68 12.87
N ARG A 654 -20.63 -7.18 12.83
CA ARG A 654 -21.17 -8.00 13.92
C ARG A 654 -20.63 -9.42 13.79
N VAL A 655 -20.31 -10.04 14.92
CA VAL A 655 -19.94 -11.46 14.94
C VAL A 655 -21.17 -12.30 14.56
N CYS A 656 -21.00 -13.25 13.63
CA CYS A 656 -22.08 -14.12 13.18
C CYS A 656 -22.62 -14.97 14.34
N GLU A 657 -23.92 -14.89 14.61
CA GLU A 657 -24.53 -15.63 15.73
C GLU A 657 -24.53 -17.15 15.53
N ARG A 658 -24.39 -17.64 14.29
CA ARG A 658 -24.42 -19.07 13.95
C ARG A 658 -23.08 -19.78 14.10
N CYS A 659 -21.97 -19.06 13.90
CA CYS A 659 -20.62 -19.64 13.87
C CYS A 659 -19.62 -18.91 14.79
N ARG A 660 -20.11 -18.10 15.73
CA ARG A 660 -19.24 -17.47 16.72
C ARG A 660 -18.59 -18.51 17.62
N GLU A 661 -17.29 -18.37 17.84
CA GLU A 661 -16.53 -19.21 18.77
C GLU A 661 -15.90 -18.33 19.86
N PRO A 662 -15.94 -18.74 21.13
CA PRO A 662 -15.27 -18.03 22.20
C PRO A 662 -13.76 -18.19 22.07
N VAL A 663 -13.02 -17.08 22.24
CA VAL A 663 -11.55 -17.07 22.21
C VAL A 663 -11.05 -16.38 23.48
N ILE A 664 -10.02 -16.95 24.10
CA ILE A 664 -9.27 -16.29 25.18
C ILE A 664 -8.23 -15.39 24.51
N PRO A 665 -8.32 -14.05 24.63
CA PRO A 665 -7.37 -13.15 23.99
C PRO A 665 -5.98 -13.29 24.63
N GLU A 666 -4.93 -13.17 23.82
CA GLU A 666 -3.55 -13.16 24.33
C GLU A 666 -3.30 -11.92 25.20
N PRO A 667 -2.47 -12.02 26.26
CA PRO A 667 -2.22 -10.90 27.18
C PRO A 667 -1.77 -9.61 26.47
N GLU A 668 -0.98 -9.72 25.40
CA GLU A 668 -0.52 -8.58 24.60
C GLU A 668 -1.68 -7.89 23.85
N SER A 669 -2.68 -8.65 23.38
CA SER A 669 -3.87 -8.10 22.72
C SER A 669 -4.79 -7.37 23.69
N VAL A 670 -4.86 -7.83 24.95
CA VAL A 670 -5.64 -7.19 26.01
C VAL A 670 -4.97 -5.89 26.46
N ALA A 671 -3.63 -5.85 26.51
CA ALA A 671 -2.88 -4.65 26.90
C ALA A 671 -3.17 -3.43 26.01
N VAL A 672 -3.58 -3.63 24.76
CA VAL A 672 -3.96 -2.56 23.82
C VAL A 672 -5.32 -1.93 24.13
N LEU A 673 -6.19 -2.63 24.87
CA LEU A 673 -7.57 -2.18 25.16
C LEU A 673 -7.66 -1.16 26.32
N GLY A 674 -6.55 -0.91 27.03
CA GLY A 674 -6.49 0.02 28.16
C GLY A 674 -6.89 -0.61 29.50
N GLU A 675 -6.70 0.13 30.60
CA GLU A 675 -6.89 -0.37 31.98
C GLU A 675 -8.36 -0.69 32.36
N ASP A 676 -9.32 -0.34 31.50
CA ASP A 676 -10.77 -0.50 31.72
C ASP A 676 -11.40 -1.68 30.95
N ALA A 677 -10.58 -2.57 30.37
CA ALA A 677 -11.03 -3.70 29.53
C ALA A 677 -11.17 -5.05 30.26
#